data_AF-A0A9D1ECV8-F1
#
_entry.id   AF-A0A9D1ECV8-F1
#
_cell.length_a   1.000
_cell.length_b   1.000
_cell.length_c   1.000
_cell.angle_alpha   90.00
_cell.angle_beta   90.00
_cell.angle_gamma   90.00
#
_symmetry.space_group_name_H-M   'P 1'
#
loop_
_entity.id
_entity.type
_entity.pdbx_description
1 polymer ?
#
loop_
_entity_poly.entity_id
_entity_poly.type
_entity_poly.pdbx_seq_one_letter_code
_entity_poly.pdbx_strand_id
1 'polypeptide(L)'
;MKRKKRILAVLLAIVTIIAMMPVMNGKAAQNDTEETNNSIQNGTNAISSTLAWSDDWVLLNHSYEYNHDLAIAGAVLAGMAYTGEVATKAALVQIGCNPKEIAANYNLDYTNEDAGGVNQAAYAIARKKVSTENGNKEILYVVIRGTASAQEWMSNVNISDTTKKAEMYHEGFDIVRKQILTEITKYAMQYGMDLPNTSVYIVGHSRGAAIANLLGASLNQVAQQGSLGLAADKIFTYTYATPNTTTDPTASSELYNNIYNIINPEDLVTMLPLAQWGYTRYGIDKVFYSSSFAGAAEYQQKYAWMNTYFKMLNQRDYANMEGGIILNAKLSQAITKSMAATVEQYYTKLPFSLHDLIIQALGQQTTNTLTDELEEETRRTFADLQEETNTEGLAVKLIQLLYQLCGIQFNGTESLSDMHLPQTYLAWLMSGEQNCFYNGTAKSLAVSGATDFVLTDTTGTVMLQMTDGAIDINNTDKTYYPIIDRTGTVYFTVPITEDYQLAIHAPADTAVNVTAEHYNQKMQVDNQRVVTENSLKAGEELILTIPAGEDLSIIEEEKPELQGGIHYSTHVQNIGWMDAVSDGQLSGTTGQNLRLEGIRIHFDESLGTGDVEYRTHVSNLGWGNWNRNGETSGTTGQSLRLEAIQIRLTGELAEKYDIYYAVHIQNKGWMNWAKNGAAAGSQGQSLRLEGIRIQLVEKGSSAPEPINSKNRTAFSAVHLVGYETYVQNLKWQNEVYDGTMGGTTGQNLRLEAIRIRTVGNAYTGTIQYRTHIQNLGWEKEFKNANEISGTRGKSLRLEGIQIRLTEELAQYYDVYYRVHVQNEGWQAWVKNGETAGTTGKSLRLEGIRIVLVEKGEQPPV
;
A
#
# COMPACT_ATOMS: atom_id res chain seq x y z
N MET A 1 22.86 -9.36 -32.20
CA MET A 1 23.39 -8.02 -32.59
C MET A 1 22.34 -6.91 -32.70
N LYS A 2 21.08 -7.17 -33.12
CA LYS A 2 20.00 -6.16 -33.12
C LYS A 2 19.47 -5.76 -31.73
N ARG A 3 19.63 -6.61 -30.69
CA ARG A 3 19.24 -6.34 -29.30
C ARG A 3 20.15 -5.34 -28.55
N LYS A 4 21.44 -5.29 -28.88
CA LYS A 4 22.42 -4.38 -28.23
C LYS A 4 22.40 -2.94 -28.77
N LYS A 5 21.78 -2.72 -29.95
CA LYS A 5 21.61 -1.38 -30.55
C LYS A 5 20.38 -0.62 -30.02
N ARG A 6 19.46 -1.31 -29.34
CA ARG A 6 18.18 -0.75 -28.85
C ARG A 6 18.30 0.02 -27.52
N ILE A 7 19.44 -0.10 -26.85
CA ILE A 7 19.69 0.47 -25.50
C ILE A 7 20.30 1.88 -25.59
N LEU A 8 20.58 2.36 -26.82
CA LEU A 8 21.53 3.44 -27.07
C LEU A 8 20.90 4.80 -27.38
N ALA A 9 19.63 4.86 -27.72
CA ALA A 9 18.89 6.10 -27.96
C ALA A 9 18.17 6.62 -26.70
N VAL A 10 18.46 5.99 -25.57
CA VAL A 10 17.50 5.77 -24.49
C VAL A 10 18.02 6.29 -23.14
N LEU A 11 19.21 6.84 -23.20
CA LEU A 11 19.96 7.19 -22.02
C LEU A 11 19.54 8.52 -21.43
N LEU A 12 18.93 9.38 -22.25
CA LEU A 12 18.81 10.84 -22.22
C LEU A 12 18.45 11.57 -20.92
N ALA A 13 18.16 10.92 -19.81
CA ALA A 13 17.28 11.55 -18.85
C ALA A 13 17.54 11.23 -17.38
N ILE A 14 18.50 10.37 -17.01
CA ILE A 14 18.55 9.99 -15.58
C ILE A 14 19.08 11.09 -14.67
N VAL A 15 19.89 12.01 -15.18
CA VAL A 15 20.32 13.14 -14.36
C VAL A 15 19.22 14.21 -14.31
N THR A 16 18.10 14.06 -15.06
CA THR A 16 17.38 15.21 -15.59
C THR A 16 16.19 15.82 -14.92
N ILE A 17 15.63 15.22 -13.86
CA ILE A 17 14.17 15.28 -13.86
C ILE A 17 13.49 15.89 -12.65
N ILE A 18 14.04 15.82 -11.46
CA ILE A 18 13.22 16.16 -10.30
C ILE A 18 13.44 17.61 -9.80
N ALA A 19 14.48 18.31 -10.28
CA ALA A 19 14.77 19.71 -9.93
C ALA A 19 14.14 20.78 -10.85
N MET A 20 13.28 20.39 -11.79
CA MET A 20 12.68 21.29 -12.78
C MET A 20 11.36 21.96 -12.34
N MET A 21 10.76 21.57 -11.20
CA MET A 21 9.45 22.10 -10.83
C MET A 21 9.51 23.58 -10.41
N PRO A 22 8.82 24.47 -11.13
CA PRO A 22 8.45 25.75 -10.56
C PRO A 22 7.55 25.49 -9.35
N VAL A 23 7.79 26.21 -8.26
CA VAL A 23 6.72 26.50 -7.30
C VAL A 23 5.55 27.07 -8.10
N MET A 24 4.37 26.44 -8.01
CA MET A 24 3.16 26.94 -8.63
C MET A 24 2.94 28.44 -8.31
N ASN A 25 2.84 29.25 -9.37
CA ASN A 25 2.36 30.64 -9.46
C ASN A 25 3.04 31.75 -8.64
N GLY A 26 4.22 32.18 -9.09
CA GLY A 26 4.62 33.60 -9.01
C GLY A 26 4.35 34.32 -10.33
N LYS A 27 3.11 34.72 -10.63
CA LYS A 27 2.88 35.68 -11.73
C LYS A 27 3.59 36.98 -11.34
N ALA A 28 4.58 37.38 -12.13
CA ALA A 28 5.12 38.73 -12.10
C ALA A 28 3.98 39.72 -12.35
N ALA A 29 3.65 40.55 -11.36
CA ALA A 29 2.83 41.73 -11.55
C ALA A 29 3.72 42.96 -11.26
N GLN A 30 3.96 43.73 -12.31
CA GLN A 30 4.43 45.11 -12.22
C GLN A 30 3.43 45.95 -11.41
N ASN A 31 3.99 46.89 -10.64
CA ASN A 31 3.43 48.12 -10.10
C ASN A 31 2.72 48.09 -8.72
N ASP A 32 3.37 48.84 -7.83
CA ASP A 32 2.87 49.83 -6.87
C ASP A 32 2.12 49.44 -5.58
N THR A 33 2.62 50.10 -4.52
CA THR A 33 2.04 50.49 -3.22
C THR A 33 2.14 49.56 -1.99
N GLU A 34 2.39 50.27 -0.88
CA GLU A 34 2.79 49.89 0.48
C GLU A 34 1.92 48.84 1.20
N GLU A 35 2.54 48.24 2.23
CA GLU A 35 2.08 47.17 3.16
C GLU A 35 2.24 45.73 2.65
N THR A 36 3.33 45.06 3.05
CA THR A 36 3.63 43.66 2.64
C THR A 36 3.62 42.69 3.82
N ASN A 37 2.56 41.87 3.87
CA ASN A 37 2.49 40.61 4.62
C ASN A 37 3.20 39.50 3.81
N ASN A 38 4.24 38.88 4.36
CA ASN A 38 4.97 37.80 3.69
C ASN A 38 4.10 36.53 3.64
N SER A 39 3.70 36.15 2.43
CA SER A 39 2.90 34.96 2.15
C SER A 39 3.59 34.08 1.10
N ILE A 40 3.53 32.76 1.28
CA ILE A 40 3.78 31.83 0.19
C ILE A 40 2.50 31.84 -0.64
N GLN A 41 2.48 32.57 -1.76
CA GLN A 41 1.28 32.67 -2.59
C GLN A 41 1.24 31.59 -3.66
N ASN A 42 0.13 30.85 -3.69
CA ASN A 42 -0.40 30.21 -4.89
C ASN A 42 -1.92 30.48 -4.90
N GLY A 43 -2.40 31.26 -5.87
CA GLY A 43 -3.84 31.43 -6.15
C GLY A 43 -4.74 31.91 -4.99
N THR A 44 -5.17 33.16 -5.06
CA THR A 44 -6.29 33.80 -4.32
C THR A 44 -6.32 33.81 -2.78
N ASN A 45 -5.48 33.10 -2.03
CA ASN A 45 -5.38 33.29 -0.57
C ASN A 45 -3.95 33.16 -0.06
N ALA A 46 -3.46 34.22 0.59
CA ALA A 46 -2.17 34.31 1.24
C ALA A 46 -2.19 33.57 2.59
N ILE A 47 -1.41 32.49 2.73
CA ILE A 47 -1.12 31.92 4.05
C ILE A 47 0.11 32.65 4.59
N SER A 48 -0.10 33.42 5.67
CA SER A 48 0.98 34.08 6.40
C SER A 48 1.49 33.14 7.48
N SER A 49 2.80 32.94 7.54
CA SER A 49 3.47 32.30 8.67
C SER A 49 4.52 33.28 9.18
N THR A 50 4.56 33.50 10.49
CA THR A 50 5.66 34.25 11.10
C THR A 50 6.87 33.32 11.13
N LEU A 51 7.95 33.65 10.42
CA LEU A 51 9.22 32.93 10.54
C LEU A 51 9.68 33.04 11.99
N ALA A 52 9.57 31.95 12.75
CA ALA A 52 10.16 31.86 14.07
C ALA A 52 11.69 31.90 13.91
N TRP A 53 12.33 32.88 14.53
CA TRP A 53 13.78 33.07 14.46
C TRP A 53 14.32 33.46 15.84
N SER A 54 15.41 32.81 16.25
CA SER A 54 16.24 33.23 17.37
C SER A 54 17.71 33.32 16.97
N ASP A 55 18.35 34.44 17.28
CA ASP A 55 19.79 34.60 17.04
C ASP A 55 20.62 33.63 17.89
N ASP A 56 20.11 33.22 19.05
CA ASP A 56 20.77 32.28 19.95
C ASP A 56 21.03 30.93 19.28
N TRP A 57 20.19 30.54 18.31
CA TRP A 57 20.34 29.27 17.58
C TRP A 57 21.67 29.16 16.84
N VAL A 58 22.22 30.29 16.39
CA VAL A 58 23.49 30.35 15.63
C VAL A 58 24.62 31.04 16.40
N LEU A 59 24.30 31.78 17.47
CA LEU A 59 25.30 32.45 18.31
C LEU A 59 25.77 31.58 19.47
N LEU A 60 24.84 30.96 20.21
CA LEU A 60 25.14 30.21 21.43
C LEU A 60 25.45 28.74 21.16
N ASN A 61 24.81 28.15 20.16
CA ASN A 61 24.98 26.73 19.85
C ASN A 61 26.31 26.44 19.11
N HIS A 62 26.68 25.16 19.11
CA HIS A 62 27.72 24.61 18.26
C HIS A 62 27.09 24.06 16.99
N SER A 63 27.67 24.34 15.82
CA SER A 63 27.09 23.91 14.55
C SER A 63 27.13 22.40 14.32
N TYR A 64 27.91 21.65 15.12
CA TYR A 64 27.92 20.20 15.17
C TYR A 64 26.71 19.59 15.91
N GLU A 65 25.81 20.42 16.45
CA GLU A 65 24.54 19.98 17.02
C GLU A 65 23.37 20.36 16.10
N TYR A 66 22.53 19.38 15.77
CA TYR A 66 21.39 19.60 14.89
C TYR A 66 20.32 20.42 15.62
N ASN A 67 19.90 21.52 15.00
CA ASN A 67 18.82 22.37 15.49
C ASN A 67 17.64 22.30 14.52
N HIS A 68 16.52 21.76 15.01
CA HIS A 68 15.34 21.53 14.19
C HIS A 68 14.62 22.82 13.78
N ASP A 69 14.50 23.79 14.68
CA ASP A 69 13.89 25.09 14.37
C ASP A 69 14.73 25.87 13.36
N LEU A 70 16.06 25.78 13.46
CA LEU A 70 16.97 26.33 12.47
C LEU A 70 16.76 25.65 11.11
N ALA A 71 16.57 24.32 11.08
CA ALA A 71 16.23 23.60 9.86
C ALA A 71 14.88 24.05 9.25
N ILE A 72 13.86 24.34 10.06
CA ILE A 72 12.60 24.91 9.57
C ILE A 72 12.85 26.30 8.97
N ALA A 73 13.60 27.16 9.68
CA ALA A 73 13.89 28.51 9.20
C ALA A 73 14.69 28.50 7.88
N GLY A 74 15.65 27.58 7.75
CA GLY A 74 16.41 27.39 6.52
C GLY A 74 15.57 26.90 5.35
N ALA A 75 14.59 26.02 5.59
CA ALA A 75 13.67 25.54 4.56
C ALA A 75 12.81 26.69 4.02
N VAL A 76 12.34 27.59 4.91
CA VAL A 76 11.62 28.80 4.52
C VAL A 76 12.51 29.73 3.69
N LEU A 77 13.73 30.02 4.13
CA LEU A 77 14.67 30.89 3.39
C LEU A 77 15.02 30.31 2.02
N ALA A 78 15.30 29.00 1.94
CA ALA A 78 15.58 28.31 0.70
C ALA A 78 14.36 28.32 -0.25
N GLY A 79 13.13 28.21 0.28
CA GLY A 79 11.89 28.36 -0.47
C GLY A 79 11.68 29.78 -1.00
N MET A 80 11.92 30.81 -0.18
CA MET A 80 11.81 32.22 -0.56
C MET A 80 12.77 32.62 -1.69
N ALA A 81 13.91 31.93 -1.79
CA ALA A 81 14.87 32.16 -2.87
C ALA A 81 14.25 31.96 -4.26
N TYR A 82 13.24 31.08 -4.40
CA TYR A 82 12.55 30.84 -5.67
C TYR A 82 11.57 31.95 -6.05
N THR A 83 11.02 32.68 -5.07
CA THR A 83 10.10 33.81 -5.32
C THR A 83 10.82 35.02 -5.91
N GLY A 84 12.15 35.09 -5.77
CA GLY A 84 13.01 36.10 -6.39
C GLY A 84 13.66 37.04 -5.39
N GLU A 85 14.38 38.02 -5.93
CA GLU A 85 15.26 38.91 -5.16
C GLU A 85 14.51 39.68 -4.05
N VAL A 86 13.34 40.24 -4.38
CA VAL A 86 12.56 41.09 -3.46
C VAL A 86 12.11 40.29 -2.24
N ALA A 87 11.53 39.10 -2.45
CA ALA A 87 11.06 38.24 -1.38
C ALA A 87 12.21 37.74 -0.49
N THR A 88 13.34 37.37 -1.12
CA THR A 88 14.54 36.92 -0.40
C THR A 88 15.09 38.02 0.49
N LYS A 89 15.20 39.26 -0.03
CA LYS A 89 15.61 40.43 0.75
C LYS A 89 14.64 40.72 1.89
N ALA A 90 13.33 40.65 1.64
CA ALA A 90 12.31 40.88 2.66
C ALA A 90 12.41 39.87 3.81
N ALA A 91 12.63 38.59 3.51
CA ALA A 91 12.83 37.55 4.52
C ALA A 91 14.10 37.81 5.37
N LEU A 92 15.21 38.20 4.74
CA LEU A 92 16.45 38.55 5.43
C LEU A 92 16.30 39.79 6.33
N VAL A 93 15.53 40.80 5.90
CA VAL A 93 15.21 41.98 6.72
C VAL A 93 14.36 41.57 7.93
N GLN A 94 13.40 40.66 7.75
CA GLN A 94 12.52 40.20 8.83
C GLN A 94 13.28 39.50 9.96
N ILE A 95 14.36 38.76 9.64
CA ILE A 95 15.25 38.17 10.66
C ILE A 95 16.28 39.17 11.21
N GLY A 96 16.20 40.45 10.82
CA GLY A 96 16.97 41.55 11.39
C GLY A 96 18.23 41.93 10.62
N CYS A 97 18.39 41.49 9.37
CA CYS A 97 19.50 41.97 8.52
C CYS A 97 19.28 43.42 8.10
N ASN A 98 20.37 44.17 7.94
CA ASN A 98 20.29 45.55 7.46
C ASN A 98 19.95 45.58 5.96
N PRO A 99 18.83 46.18 5.53
CA PRO A 99 18.41 46.18 4.12
C PRO A 99 19.44 46.81 3.17
N LYS A 100 20.27 47.74 3.64
CA LYS A 100 21.32 48.40 2.83
C LYS A 100 22.59 47.57 2.69
N GLU A 101 22.71 46.49 3.44
CA GLU A 101 23.88 45.61 3.44
C GLU A 101 23.54 44.25 2.83
N ILE A 102 22.40 44.08 2.16
CA ILE A 102 22.09 42.82 1.47
C ILE A 102 22.64 42.86 0.04
N ALA A 103 23.63 42.03 -0.24
CA ALA A 103 24.14 41.77 -1.57
C ALA A 103 23.35 40.62 -2.19
N ALA A 104 22.77 40.80 -3.39
CA ALA A 104 22.00 39.76 -4.05
C ALA A 104 22.36 39.70 -5.54
N ASN A 105 22.52 38.48 -6.06
CA ASN A 105 22.79 38.21 -7.46
C ASN A 105 21.61 37.40 -8.04
N TYR A 106 20.67 38.08 -8.69
CA TYR A 106 19.47 37.45 -9.29
C TYR A 106 19.31 37.74 -10.78
N ASN A 107 20.10 38.68 -11.32
CA ASN A 107 20.09 39.03 -12.74
C ASN A 107 21.15 38.21 -13.47
N LEU A 108 20.79 36.98 -13.84
CA LEU A 108 21.70 36.01 -14.44
C LEU A 108 21.66 36.10 -15.97
N ASP A 109 22.83 36.08 -16.62
CA ASP A 109 22.96 36.07 -18.08
C ASP A 109 23.60 34.75 -18.52
N TYR A 110 22.77 33.77 -18.87
CA TYR A 110 23.23 32.42 -19.24
C TYR A 110 24.01 32.37 -20.55
N THR A 111 24.06 33.46 -21.33
CA THR A 111 24.88 33.55 -22.54
C THR A 111 26.32 33.97 -22.25
N ASN A 112 26.58 34.45 -21.03
CA ASN A 112 27.90 34.89 -20.60
C ASN A 112 28.71 33.72 -20.02
N GLU A 113 29.50 33.06 -20.86
CA GLU A 113 30.39 31.96 -20.46
C GLU A 113 31.44 32.37 -19.42
N ASP A 114 31.93 33.61 -19.46
CA ASP A 114 32.90 34.13 -18.46
C ASP A 114 32.27 34.24 -17.07
N ALA A 115 30.96 34.48 -17.00
CA ALA A 115 30.18 34.45 -15.76
C ALA A 115 29.74 33.03 -15.36
N GLY A 116 30.10 32.00 -16.14
CA GLY A 116 29.74 30.60 -15.92
C GLY A 116 28.56 30.10 -16.75
N GLY A 117 28.04 30.90 -17.69
CA GLY A 117 27.00 30.50 -18.64
C GLY A 117 25.76 29.94 -17.94
N VAL A 118 25.28 28.79 -18.39
CA VAL A 118 24.15 28.05 -17.80
C VAL A 118 24.40 27.54 -16.38
N ASN A 119 25.67 27.53 -15.92
CA ASN A 119 26.03 27.08 -14.56
C ASN A 119 25.77 28.13 -13.48
N GLN A 120 25.44 29.37 -13.83
CA GLN A 120 25.10 30.41 -12.86
C GLN A 120 23.91 30.03 -11.97
N ALA A 121 23.93 30.51 -10.72
CA ALA A 121 22.81 30.42 -9.79
C ALA A 121 22.61 31.72 -9.01
N ALA A 122 21.38 31.95 -8.57
CA ALA A 122 21.03 33.14 -7.80
C ALA A 122 21.32 32.94 -6.31
N TYR A 123 21.77 33.99 -5.64
CA TYR A 123 22.06 33.95 -4.21
C TYR A 123 21.93 35.33 -3.56
N ALA A 124 21.80 35.34 -2.24
CA ALA A 124 21.85 36.53 -1.40
C ALA A 124 22.82 36.33 -0.23
N ILE A 125 23.60 37.36 0.07
CA ILE A 125 24.50 37.46 1.21
C ILE A 125 24.07 38.65 2.06
N ALA A 126 23.89 38.44 3.35
CA ALA A 126 23.52 39.49 4.28
C ALA A 126 24.20 39.30 5.63
N ARG A 127 24.36 40.37 6.40
CA ARG A 127 24.79 40.28 7.78
C ARG A 127 23.77 40.84 8.77
N LYS A 128 23.84 40.33 9.99
CA LYS A 128 23.20 40.89 11.17
C LYS A 128 24.24 41.10 12.27
N LYS A 129 24.22 42.27 12.90
CA LYS A 129 25.00 42.56 14.10
C LYS A 129 24.14 42.35 15.33
N VAL A 130 24.65 41.62 16.30
CA VAL A 130 23.94 41.31 17.54
C VAL A 130 24.79 41.74 18.73
N SER A 131 24.24 42.62 19.55
CA SER A 131 24.89 43.03 20.80
C SER A 131 24.56 42.01 21.89
N THR A 132 25.58 41.32 22.41
CA THR A 132 25.42 40.36 23.52
C THR A 132 26.11 40.88 24.78
N GLU A 133 25.81 40.30 25.94
CA GLU A 133 26.50 40.63 27.21
C GLU A 133 28.03 40.39 27.11
N ASN A 134 28.46 39.48 26.23
CA ASN A 134 29.85 39.10 26.00
C ASN A 134 30.49 39.82 24.80
N GLY A 135 29.89 40.94 24.34
CA GLY A 135 30.38 41.74 23.22
C GLY A 135 29.53 41.63 21.96
N ASN A 136 29.96 42.32 20.90
CA ASN A 136 29.26 42.30 19.62
C ASN A 136 29.59 41.02 18.86
N LYS A 137 28.55 40.35 18.35
CA LYS A 137 28.63 39.18 17.47
C LYS A 137 28.04 39.51 16.11
N GLU A 138 28.46 38.78 15.08
CA GLU A 138 27.92 38.92 13.72
C GLU A 138 27.39 37.58 13.22
N ILE A 139 26.33 37.62 12.40
CA ILE A 139 25.81 36.47 11.67
C ILE A 139 25.87 36.81 10.18
N LEU A 140 26.52 35.96 9.39
CA LEU A 140 26.56 36.01 7.92
C LEU A 140 25.55 34.99 7.36
N TYR A 141 24.55 35.46 6.65
CA TYR A 141 23.57 34.64 5.96
C TYR A 141 23.96 34.47 4.50
N VAL A 142 23.93 33.23 4.01
CA VAL A 142 24.13 32.88 2.61
C VAL A 142 22.95 32.03 2.15
N VAL A 143 22.06 32.63 1.37
CA VAL A 143 20.86 31.97 0.84
C VAL A 143 21.05 31.71 -0.65
N ILE A 144 21.03 30.45 -1.07
CA ILE A 144 21.32 30.04 -2.45
C ILE A 144 20.06 29.44 -3.07
N ARG A 145 19.62 30.02 -4.18
CA ARG A 145 18.48 29.53 -4.96
C ARG A 145 18.86 28.27 -5.73
N GLY A 146 17.94 27.31 -5.80
CA GLY A 146 18.05 26.23 -6.77
C GLY A 146 17.66 26.65 -8.18
N THR A 147 17.14 25.71 -8.96
CA THR A 147 16.86 25.89 -10.39
C THR A 147 15.52 26.60 -10.61
N ALA A 148 15.50 27.69 -11.36
CA ALA A 148 14.27 28.43 -11.67
C ALA A 148 13.84 28.36 -13.15
N SER A 149 14.64 27.75 -14.03
CA SER A 149 14.38 27.68 -15.46
C SER A 149 14.99 26.43 -16.11
N ALA A 150 14.48 26.05 -17.28
CA ALA A 150 15.03 24.94 -18.08
C ALA A 150 16.50 25.17 -18.51
N GLN A 151 16.95 26.42 -18.63
CA GLN A 151 18.33 26.76 -19.02
C GLN A 151 19.31 26.52 -17.86
N GLU A 152 18.98 27.01 -16.65
CA GLU A 152 19.74 26.72 -15.43
C GLU A 152 19.84 25.23 -15.13
N TRP A 153 18.87 24.47 -15.63
CA TRP A 153 18.78 23.06 -15.39
C TRP A 153 19.93 22.27 -16.05
N MET A 154 20.45 22.75 -17.19
CA MET A 154 21.64 22.16 -17.84
C MET A 154 22.84 22.06 -16.87
N SER A 155 22.96 22.97 -15.91
CA SER A 155 24.02 22.89 -14.91
C SER A 155 23.99 21.62 -14.06
N ASN A 156 22.82 21.03 -13.82
CA ASN A 156 22.67 19.81 -13.02
C ASN A 156 23.25 18.57 -13.73
N VAL A 157 23.46 18.64 -15.05
CA VAL A 157 24.06 17.55 -15.85
C VAL A 157 25.50 17.77 -16.22
N ASN A 158 25.99 18.97 -15.97
CA ASN A 158 27.35 19.37 -16.26
C ASN A 158 28.30 18.86 -15.16
N ILE A 159 28.38 17.53 -15.02
CA ILE A 159 29.07 16.82 -13.94
C ILE A 159 30.57 17.13 -13.97
N SER A 160 31.16 17.07 -15.16
CA SER A 160 32.58 17.26 -15.41
C SER A 160 32.81 17.54 -16.90
N ASP A 161 32.09 18.50 -17.49
CA ASP A 161 32.10 18.76 -18.95
C ASP A 161 33.50 19.02 -19.50
N THR A 162 34.35 19.66 -18.70
CA THR A 162 35.73 19.99 -19.08
C THR A 162 36.58 18.74 -19.23
N THR A 163 36.55 17.81 -18.27
CA THR A 163 37.45 16.63 -18.26
C THR A 163 36.79 15.35 -18.77
N LYS A 164 35.45 15.32 -18.79
CA LYS A 164 34.59 14.20 -19.13
C LYS A 164 34.87 12.95 -18.30
N LYS A 165 35.42 13.13 -17.10
CA LYS A 165 35.79 12.06 -16.16
C LYS A 165 35.35 12.46 -14.77
N ALA A 166 35.16 11.48 -13.88
CA ALA A 166 34.80 11.77 -12.51
C ALA A 166 35.86 12.68 -11.86
N GLU A 167 35.42 13.84 -11.38
CA GLU A 167 36.26 14.84 -10.71
C GLU A 167 35.88 14.97 -9.24
N MET A 168 36.75 15.60 -8.45
CA MET A 168 36.51 15.81 -7.03
C MET A 168 35.20 16.57 -6.77
N TYR A 169 34.86 17.55 -7.59
CA TYR A 169 33.64 18.32 -7.47
C TYR A 169 32.82 18.24 -8.75
N HIS A 170 31.50 18.27 -8.61
CA HIS A 170 30.60 18.52 -9.73
C HIS A 170 30.89 19.91 -10.32
N GLU A 171 31.29 19.97 -11.59
CA GLU A 171 31.80 21.17 -12.24
C GLU A 171 30.79 22.33 -12.21
N GLY A 172 29.53 22.07 -12.60
CA GLY A 172 28.46 23.07 -12.56
C GLY A 172 28.27 23.73 -11.18
N PHE A 173 28.29 22.94 -10.09
CA PHE A 173 28.11 23.46 -8.73
C PHE A 173 29.37 24.17 -8.21
N ASP A 174 30.56 23.69 -8.59
CA ASP A 174 31.85 24.23 -8.16
C ASP A 174 32.12 25.64 -8.71
N ILE A 175 31.65 25.94 -9.92
CA ILE A 175 31.74 27.28 -10.52
C ILE A 175 31.07 28.32 -9.61
N VAL A 176 29.82 28.08 -9.21
CA VAL A 176 29.07 29.02 -8.37
C VAL A 176 29.63 29.08 -6.95
N ARG A 177 30.06 27.94 -6.40
CA ARG A 177 30.72 27.90 -5.09
C ARG A 177 31.92 28.86 -5.04
N LYS A 178 32.79 28.84 -6.07
CA LYS A 178 33.95 29.74 -6.17
C LYS A 178 33.54 31.20 -6.27
N GLN A 179 32.47 31.50 -7.00
CA GLN A 179 31.91 32.85 -7.10
C GLN A 179 31.42 33.34 -5.73
N ILE A 180 30.61 32.54 -5.03
CA ILE A 180 30.09 32.90 -3.71
C ILE A 180 31.22 33.06 -2.69
N LEU A 181 32.24 32.20 -2.69
CA LEU A 181 33.39 32.34 -1.80
C LEU A 181 34.15 33.66 -2.05
N THR A 182 34.28 34.05 -3.32
CA THR A 182 34.86 35.33 -3.72
C THR A 182 34.00 36.50 -3.24
N GLU A 183 32.68 36.41 -3.41
CA GLU A 183 31.74 37.45 -2.95
C GLU A 183 31.69 37.57 -1.43
N ILE A 184 31.72 36.46 -0.68
CA ILE A 184 31.84 36.48 0.79
C ILE A 184 33.11 37.22 1.20
N THR A 185 34.23 36.96 0.53
CA THR A 185 35.51 37.62 0.81
C THR A 185 35.42 39.13 0.56
N LYS A 186 34.88 39.54 -0.60
CA LYS A 186 34.66 40.96 -0.93
C LYS A 186 33.71 41.62 0.06
N TYR A 187 32.62 40.95 0.41
CA TYR A 187 31.60 41.43 1.33
C TYR A 187 32.19 41.65 2.74
N ALA A 188 32.95 40.68 3.24
CA ALA A 188 33.64 40.78 4.54
C ALA A 188 34.61 41.97 4.58
N MET A 189 35.37 42.19 3.49
CA MET A 189 36.28 43.34 3.37
C MET A 189 35.53 44.67 3.29
N GLN A 190 34.48 44.75 2.46
CA GLN A 190 33.68 45.95 2.25
C GLN A 190 33.04 46.44 3.55
N TYR A 191 32.53 45.51 4.36
CA TYR A 191 31.77 45.82 5.57
C TYR A 191 32.57 45.65 6.87
N GLY A 192 33.87 45.32 6.79
CA GLY A 192 34.79 45.19 7.92
C GLY A 192 34.34 44.15 8.93
N MET A 193 34.00 42.95 8.48
CA MET A 193 33.47 41.88 9.34
C MET A 193 34.54 41.29 10.26
N ASP A 194 34.15 41.01 11.50
CA ASP A 194 34.98 40.32 12.49
C ASP A 194 34.78 38.80 12.36
N LEU A 195 35.46 38.19 11.37
CA LEU A 195 35.31 36.77 11.04
C LEU A 195 35.50 35.83 12.26
N PRO A 196 36.44 36.05 13.18
CA PRO A 196 36.54 35.28 14.44
C PRO A 196 35.30 35.30 15.33
N ASN A 197 34.47 36.34 15.25
CA ASN A 197 33.23 36.48 16.01
C ASN A 197 31.97 36.38 15.13
N THR A 198 32.14 35.88 13.90
CA THR A 198 31.05 35.70 12.94
C THR A 198 30.58 34.25 12.90
N SER A 199 29.29 34.03 13.11
CA SER A 199 28.63 32.78 12.73
C SER A 199 28.19 32.85 11.27
N VAL A 200 28.37 31.78 10.51
CA VAL A 200 27.96 31.69 9.10
C VAL A 200 26.79 30.72 9.00
N TYR A 201 25.68 31.16 8.43
CA TYR A 201 24.50 30.33 8.18
C TYR A 201 24.22 30.21 6.69
N ILE A 202 24.33 29.00 6.17
CA ILE A 202 24.28 28.69 4.73
C ILE A 202 23.09 27.77 4.47
N VAL A 203 22.23 28.18 3.54
CA VAL A 203 21.03 27.43 3.18
C VAL A 203 20.83 27.36 1.67
N GLY A 204 20.28 26.25 1.21
CA GLY A 204 19.88 26.07 -0.17
C GLY A 204 19.04 24.82 -0.37
N HIS A 205 18.23 24.84 -1.42
CA HIS A 205 17.39 23.71 -1.85
C HIS A 205 17.86 23.20 -3.22
N SER A 206 17.84 21.88 -3.45
CA SER A 206 18.16 21.26 -4.74
C SER A 206 19.55 21.67 -5.27
N ARG A 207 19.67 22.25 -6.47
CA ARG A 207 20.93 22.81 -6.97
C ARG A 207 21.59 23.80 -5.99
N GLY A 208 20.79 24.64 -5.32
CA GLY A 208 21.28 25.57 -4.31
C GLY A 208 21.81 24.85 -3.07
N ALA A 209 21.22 23.70 -2.73
CA ALA A 209 21.66 22.81 -1.67
C ALA A 209 23.02 22.17 -2.00
N ALA A 210 23.23 21.76 -3.25
CA ALA A 210 24.53 21.26 -3.71
C ALA A 210 25.65 22.32 -3.59
N ILE A 211 25.36 23.54 -4.02
CA ILE A 211 26.32 24.66 -3.91
C ILE A 211 26.58 24.99 -2.44
N ALA A 212 25.54 25.03 -1.60
CA ALA A 212 25.65 25.25 -0.16
C ALA A 212 26.49 24.14 0.53
N ASN A 213 26.29 22.87 0.15
CA ASN A 213 27.05 21.73 0.65
C ASN A 213 28.55 21.87 0.36
N LEU A 214 28.92 22.18 -0.89
CA LEU A 214 30.32 22.40 -1.24
C LEU A 214 30.91 23.66 -0.60
N LEU A 215 30.12 24.73 -0.46
CA LEU A 215 30.53 25.97 0.18
C LEU A 215 30.82 25.76 1.67
N GLY A 216 29.92 25.07 2.39
CA GLY A 216 30.12 24.69 3.78
C GLY A 216 31.38 23.84 3.97
N ALA A 217 31.61 22.86 3.10
CA ALA A 217 32.82 22.05 3.11
C ALA A 217 34.10 22.89 2.90
N SER A 218 34.05 23.85 1.97
CA SER A 218 35.18 24.77 1.71
C SER A 218 35.50 25.65 2.92
N LEU A 219 34.47 26.19 3.58
CA LEU A 219 34.65 27.03 4.76
C LEU A 219 35.17 26.22 5.96
N ASN A 220 34.74 24.97 6.11
CA ASN A 220 35.30 24.06 7.12
C ASN A 220 36.78 23.75 6.87
N GLN A 221 37.17 23.50 5.61
CA GLN A 221 38.59 23.31 5.25
C GLN A 221 39.42 24.56 5.56
N VAL A 222 38.90 25.75 5.25
CA VAL A 222 39.54 27.04 5.58
C VAL A 222 39.69 27.23 7.10
N ALA A 223 38.63 26.94 7.86
CA ALA A 223 38.65 27.00 9.32
C ALA A 223 39.66 26.01 9.93
N GLN A 224 39.72 24.78 9.43
CA GLN A 224 40.69 23.76 9.87
C GLN A 224 42.14 24.20 9.61
N GLN A 225 42.40 24.90 8.51
CA GLN A 225 43.72 25.45 8.18
C GLN A 225 44.09 26.67 9.04
N GLY A 226 43.18 27.19 9.88
CA GLY A 226 43.38 28.41 10.67
C GLY A 226 43.44 29.69 9.82
N SER A 227 43.02 29.61 8.56
CA SER A 227 43.00 30.76 7.64
C SER A 227 41.73 31.58 7.87
N LEU A 228 41.82 32.92 7.78
CA LEU A 228 40.72 33.89 7.98
C LEU A 228 40.13 33.98 9.41
N GLY A 229 40.57 33.14 10.35
CA GLY A 229 40.12 33.20 11.76
C GLY A 229 38.70 32.68 12.00
N LEU A 230 38.05 32.09 10.99
CA LEU A 230 36.71 31.50 11.11
C LEU A 230 36.77 30.20 11.93
N ALA A 231 35.85 30.01 12.86
CA ALA A 231 35.73 28.79 13.65
C ALA A 231 34.77 27.79 13.00
N ALA A 232 35.17 26.52 12.87
CA ALA A 232 34.37 25.49 12.21
C ALA A 232 33.03 25.23 12.92
N ASP A 233 33.01 25.30 14.25
CA ASP A 233 31.79 25.15 15.07
C ASP A 233 30.84 26.35 15.02
N LYS A 234 31.17 27.37 14.21
CA LYS A 234 30.34 28.54 13.89
C LYS A 234 29.88 28.57 12.44
N ILE A 235 30.09 27.48 11.69
CA ILE A 235 29.58 27.31 10.33
C ILE A 235 28.38 26.37 10.37
N PHE A 236 27.18 26.90 10.15
CA PHE A 236 25.91 26.17 10.14
C PHE A 236 25.46 26.00 8.70
N THR A 237 25.44 24.77 8.19
CA THR A 237 25.03 24.49 6.80
C THR A 237 23.84 23.55 6.79
N TYR A 238 22.70 24.02 6.28
CA TYR A 238 21.46 23.24 6.18
C TYR A 238 21.02 23.19 4.72
N THR A 239 20.95 21.99 4.18
CA THR A 239 20.71 21.77 2.75
C THR A 239 19.49 20.86 2.58
N TYR A 240 18.63 21.16 1.62
CA TYR A 240 17.36 20.45 1.41
C TYR A 240 17.34 19.86 0.01
N ALA A 241 16.90 18.61 -0.13
CA ALA A 241 16.91 17.93 -1.43
C ALA A 241 18.30 17.90 -2.09
N THR A 242 19.34 17.77 -1.27
CA THR A 242 20.73 17.92 -1.70
C THR A 242 21.10 16.83 -2.71
N PRO A 243 21.62 17.17 -3.90
CA PRO A 243 22.26 16.20 -4.80
C PRO A 243 23.61 15.71 -4.25
N ASN A 244 24.19 14.68 -4.87
CA ASN A 244 25.60 14.36 -4.67
C ASN A 244 26.46 15.43 -5.33
N THR A 245 27.57 15.79 -4.70
CA THR A 245 28.38 16.97 -5.05
C THR A 245 29.85 16.65 -5.26
N THR A 246 30.36 15.56 -4.70
CA THR A 246 31.80 15.31 -4.61
C THR A 246 32.17 13.84 -4.72
N THR A 247 33.39 13.54 -5.20
CA THR A 247 34.02 12.21 -5.09
C THR A 247 35.05 12.12 -3.97
N ASP A 248 35.15 13.16 -3.12
CA ASP A 248 36.09 13.22 -1.99
C ASP A 248 35.82 12.09 -0.98
N PRO A 249 36.80 11.19 -0.74
CA PRO A 249 36.62 10.08 0.19
C PRO A 249 36.48 10.53 1.65
N THR A 250 36.82 11.79 1.97
CA THR A 250 36.70 12.36 3.31
C THR A 250 35.36 13.04 3.58
N ALA A 251 34.41 12.98 2.62
CA ALA A 251 33.14 13.69 2.69
C ALA A 251 32.28 13.36 3.93
N SER A 252 32.45 12.15 4.48
CA SER A 252 31.77 11.70 5.71
C SER A 252 32.62 11.84 6.98
N SER A 253 33.72 12.59 6.95
CA SER A 253 34.57 12.83 8.12
C SER A 253 33.92 13.80 9.11
N GLU A 254 34.32 13.71 10.38
CA GLU A 254 33.78 14.54 11.47
C GLU A 254 33.94 16.05 11.23
N LEU A 255 34.91 16.47 10.40
CA LEU A 255 35.10 17.86 9.99
C LEU A 255 33.82 18.48 9.43
N TYR A 256 33.01 17.67 8.74
CA TYR A 256 31.82 18.09 8.00
C TYR A 256 30.51 17.81 8.73
N ASN A 257 30.54 17.33 9.98
CA ASN A 257 29.34 16.98 10.76
C ASN A 257 28.45 18.19 11.12
N ASN A 258 28.86 19.41 10.76
CA ASN A 258 28.06 20.64 10.84
C ASN A 258 27.31 20.98 9.53
N ILE A 259 27.37 20.07 8.54
CA ILE A 259 26.59 20.12 7.30
C ILE A 259 25.46 19.08 7.42
N TYR A 260 24.23 19.56 7.51
CA TYR A 260 23.04 18.71 7.59
C TYR A 260 22.31 18.71 6.26
N ASN A 261 22.25 17.55 5.61
CA ASN A 261 21.47 17.33 4.40
C ASN A 261 20.12 16.74 4.78
N ILE A 262 19.03 17.48 4.63
CA ILE A 262 17.67 17.01 4.82
C ILE A 262 17.24 16.32 3.52
N ILE A 263 16.89 15.03 3.61
CA ILE A 263 16.68 14.13 2.47
C ILE A 263 15.30 13.50 2.53
N ASN A 264 14.52 13.65 1.46
CA ASN A 264 13.37 12.78 1.22
C ASN A 264 13.87 11.52 0.50
N PRO A 265 13.68 10.31 1.06
CA PRO A 265 14.19 9.10 0.44
C PRO A 265 13.51 8.71 -0.88
N GLU A 266 12.35 9.28 -1.16
CA GLU A 266 11.64 9.10 -2.44
C GLU A 266 12.17 10.06 -3.52
N ASP A 267 12.90 11.10 -3.13
CA ASP A 267 13.41 12.14 -4.04
C ASP A 267 14.68 11.71 -4.78
N LEU A 268 14.54 11.34 -6.06
CA LEU A 268 15.64 10.89 -6.91
C LEU A 268 16.77 11.93 -7.08
N VAL A 269 16.52 13.25 -6.95
CA VAL A 269 17.61 14.26 -7.10
C VAL A 269 18.70 13.99 -6.08
N THR A 270 18.30 13.50 -4.91
CA THR A 270 19.21 13.16 -3.83
C THR A 270 20.05 11.93 -4.10
N MET A 271 19.99 11.33 -5.29
CA MET A 271 20.85 10.20 -5.68
C MET A 271 21.76 10.51 -6.86
N LEU A 272 21.73 11.76 -7.35
CA LEU A 272 22.42 12.19 -8.56
C LEU A 272 23.51 13.25 -8.24
N PRO A 273 24.68 13.20 -8.90
CA PRO A 273 25.18 12.10 -9.74
C PRO A 273 25.30 10.79 -8.97
N LEU A 274 25.36 9.68 -9.71
CA LEU A 274 25.27 8.34 -9.14
C LEU A 274 26.43 8.03 -8.19
N ALA A 275 26.12 7.40 -7.06
CA ALA A 275 27.13 6.91 -6.13
C ALA A 275 28.04 5.83 -6.75
N GLN A 276 27.55 5.07 -7.73
CA GLN A 276 28.33 4.12 -8.50
C GLN A 276 29.43 4.79 -9.35
N TRP A 277 29.32 6.09 -9.61
CA TRP A 277 30.38 6.90 -10.23
C TRP A 277 31.35 7.49 -9.20
N GLY A 278 31.20 7.14 -7.92
CA GLY A 278 32.02 7.64 -6.81
C GLY A 278 31.48 8.91 -6.15
N TYR A 279 30.35 9.46 -6.62
CA TYR A 279 29.79 10.70 -6.09
C TYR A 279 29.02 10.49 -4.78
N THR A 280 29.21 11.42 -3.84
CA THR A 280 28.50 11.52 -2.57
C THR A 280 28.37 13.00 -2.20
N ARG A 281 28.00 13.32 -0.96
CA ARG A 281 27.91 14.69 -0.44
C ARG A 281 28.60 14.79 0.91
N TYR A 282 28.98 16.01 1.28
CA TYR A 282 29.58 16.28 2.58
C TYR A 282 28.55 16.24 3.71
N GLY A 283 28.95 15.78 4.89
CA GLY A 283 28.18 15.89 6.12
C GLY A 283 27.21 14.75 6.41
N ILE A 284 26.18 15.05 7.19
CA ILE A 284 25.22 14.09 7.76
C ILE A 284 23.89 14.17 7.02
N ASP A 285 23.40 13.03 6.56
CA ASP A 285 22.07 12.91 5.99
C ASP A 285 21.01 12.72 7.10
N LYS A 286 19.98 13.56 7.05
CA LYS A 286 18.76 13.52 7.88
C LYS A 286 17.61 13.09 6.98
N VAL A 287 17.36 11.79 6.94
CA VAL A 287 16.40 11.16 6.00
C VAL A 287 15.01 11.14 6.63
N PHE A 288 13.99 11.62 5.90
CA PHE A 288 12.60 11.56 6.34
C PHE A 288 12.08 10.13 6.41
N TYR A 289 10.99 9.95 7.17
CA TYR A 289 10.26 8.68 7.20
C TYR A 289 9.76 8.28 5.81
N SER A 290 9.84 6.97 5.53
CA SER A 290 9.23 6.33 4.36
C SER A 290 8.60 5.01 4.80
N SER A 291 7.52 4.62 4.14
CA SER A 291 6.85 3.33 4.34
C SER A 291 7.76 2.13 4.09
N SER A 292 8.82 2.33 3.31
CA SER A 292 9.82 1.29 3.06
C SER A 292 10.72 1.01 4.26
N PHE A 293 10.85 1.95 5.20
CA PHE A 293 11.76 1.82 6.35
C PHE A 293 11.05 1.53 7.67
N ALA A 294 9.80 1.96 7.80
CA ALA A 294 8.98 1.83 9.01
C ALA A 294 7.70 1.03 8.72
N GLY A 295 7.16 0.36 9.73
CA GLY A 295 5.89 -0.36 9.59
C GLY A 295 4.74 0.57 9.16
N ALA A 296 3.75 0.02 8.44
CA ALA A 296 2.67 0.80 7.80
C ALA A 296 1.94 1.73 8.78
N ALA A 297 1.63 1.24 9.98
CA ALA A 297 0.95 2.02 11.01
C ALA A 297 1.76 3.23 11.51
N GLU A 298 3.07 3.07 11.68
CA GLU A 298 3.96 4.15 12.11
C GLU A 298 4.10 5.20 11.00
N TYR A 299 4.35 4.77 9.76
CA TYR A 299 4.45 5.68 8.63
C TYR A 299 3.16 6.48 8.41
N GLN A 300 1.99 5.84 8.47
CA GLN A 300 0.70 6.51 8.26
C GLN A 300 0.45 7.64 9.26
N GLN A 301 0.87 7.49 10.51
CA GLN A 301 0.75 8.55 11.50
C GLN A 301 1.60 9.77 11.12
N LYS A 302 2.86 9.55 10.73
CA LYS A 302 3.80 10.62 10.34
C LYS A 302 3.36 11.31 9.05
N TYR A 303 2.96 10.50 8.07
CA TYR A 303 2.42 10.95 6.79
C TYR A 303 1.20 11.86 6.98
N ALA A 304 0.26 11.49 7.86
CA ALA A 304 -0.94 12.30 8.10
C ALA A 304 -0.61 13.71 8.62
N TRP A 305 0.39 13.83 9.51
CA TRP A 305 0.86 15.14 9.97
C TRP A 305 1.55 15.93 8.87
N MET A 306 2.47 15.31 8.13
CA MET A 306 3.13 15.97 7.00
C MET A 306 2.12 16.45 5.96
N ASN A 307 1.19 15.58 5.56
CA ASN A 307 0.20 15.90 4.55
C ASN A 307 -0.73 17.04 5.01
N THR A 308 -0.95 17.21 6.32
CA THR A 308 -1.68 18.37 6.86
C THR A 308 -0.96 19.68 6.52
N TYR A 309 0.34 19.76 6.78
CA TYR A 309 1.14 20.95 6.45
C TYR A 309 1.33 21.12 4.94
N PHE A 310 1.54 20.02 4.21
CA PHE A 310 1.62 20.06 2.75
C PHE A 310 0.34 20.63 2.15
N LYS A 311 -0.83 20.19 2.62
CA LYS A 311 -2.14 20.69 2.19
C LYS A 311 -2.36 22.14 2.55
N MET A 312 -1.85 22.60 3.70
CA MET A 312 -1.84 24.03 4.01
C MET A 312 -1.02 24.78 2.95
N LEU A 313 0.20 24.35 2.66
CA LEU A 313 1.11 25.06 1.75
C LEU A 313 0.68 24.99 0.27
N ASN A 314 0.05 23.90 -0.16
CA ASN A 314 -0.23 23.61 -1.58
C ASN A 314 -1.72 23.51 -1.94
N GLN A 315 -2.63 23.60 -0.97
CA GLN A 315 -4.09 23.50 -1.14
C GLN A 315 -4.59 22.18 -1.77
N ARG A 316 -3.76 21.13 -1.76
CA ARG A 316 -4.09 19.78 -2.21
C ARG A 316 -3.34 18.74 -1.37
N ASP A 317 -3.78 17.50 -1.44
CA ASP A 317 -3.08 16.39 -0.78
C ASP A 317 -1.77 16.07 -1.51
N TYR A 318 -0.79 15.59 -0.74
CA TYR A 318 0.48 15.06 -1.23
C TYR A 318 0.23 13.78 -2.01
N ALA A 319 0.84 13.66 -3.18
CA ALA A 319 0.81 12.48 -4.01
C ALA A 319 2.08 11.66 -3.78
N ASN A 320 1.95 10.50 -3.13
CA ASN A 320 3.07 9.55 -2.92
C ASN A 320 3.58 8.99 -4.25
N MET A 321 4.88 8.72 -4.33
CA MET A 321 5.51 8.09 -5.48
C MET A 321 5.04 6.65 -5.66
N GLU A 322 4.41 6.35 -6.80
CA GLU A 322 4.26 4.96 -7.23
C GLU A 322 5.66 4.36 -7.46
N GLY A 323 5.94 3.25 -6.79
CA GLY A 323 7.22 2.57 -6.74
C GLY A 323 8.12 2.95 -5.55
N GLY A 324 7.76 3.93 -4.73
CA GLY A 324 8.50 4.32 -3.52
C GLY A 324 10.02 4.43 -3.72
N ILE A 325 10.80 4.08 -2.70
CA ILE A 325 12.27 4.14 -2.76
C ILE A 325 12.88 3.07 -3.69
N ILE A 326 12.18 1.96 -3.92
CA ILE A 326 12.71 0.85 -4.73
C ILE A 326 12.88 1.25 -6.20
N LEU A 327 12.05 2.19 -6.65
CA LEU A 327 12.14 2.76 -7.98
C LEU A 327 13.47 3.48 -8.22
N ASN A 328 13.91 4.29 -7.26
CA ASN A 328 15.18 5.01 -7.33
C ASN A 328 16.38 4.05 -7.41
N ALA A 329 16.32 2.96 -6.65
CA ALA A 329 17.32 1.90 -6.63
C ALA A 329 17.47 1.21 -7.99
N LYS A 330 16.36 0.75 -8.58
CA LYS A 330 16.38 0.01 -9.83
C LYS A 330 16.73 0.91 -11.00
N LEU A 331 16.34 2.17 -10.95
CA LEU A 331 16.80 3.17 -11.91
C LEU A 331 18.33 3.32 -11.87
N SER A 332 18.92 3.52 -10.69
CA SER A 332 20.38 3.60 -10.52
C SER A 332 21.12 2.35 -11.05
N GLN A 333 20.62 1.16 -10.74
CA GLN A 333 21.16 -0.11 -11.24
C GLN A 333 21.04 -0.23 -12.77
N ALA A 334 19.90 0.15 -13.34
CA ALA A 334 19.64 0.08 -14.78
C ALA A 334 20.63 0.96 -15.56
N ILE A 335 20.92 2.17 -15.06
CA ILE A 335 21.90 3.06 -15.68
C ILE A 335 23.28 2.42 -15.65
N THR A 336 23.70 1.95 -14.48
CA THR A 336 25.07 1.45 -14.31
C THR A 336 25.31 0.19 -15.14
N LYS A 337 24.32 -0.71 -15.20
CA LYS A 337 24.44 -2.00 -15.93
C LYS A 337 24.34 -1.84 -17.45
N SER A 338 23.41 -1.02 -17.92
CA SER A 338 23.02 -1.00 -19.34
C SER A 338 23.54 0.23 -20.08
N MET A 339 23.88 1.28 -19.35
CA MET A 339 23.90 2.61 -19.91
C MET A 339 25.22 3.36 -19.72
N ALA A 340 25.59 3.80 -18.52
CA ALA A 340 26.86 4.47 -18.27
C ALA A 340 27.40 4.01 -16.92
N ALA A 341 28.35 3.08 -16.96
CA ALA A 341 28.99 2.57 -15.75
C ALA A 341 29.97 3.58 -15.14
N THR A 342 30.40 4.59 -15.92
CA THR A 342 31.33 5.64 -15.50
C THR A 342 30.90 7.00 -16.05
N VAL A 343 31.40 8.08 -15.44
CA VAL A 343 31.25 9.46 -15.96
C VAL A 343 31.81 9.60 -17.37
N GLU A 344 32.90 8.90 -17.69
CA GLU A 344 33.44 8.91 -19.06
C GLU A 344 32.44 8.33 -20.06
N GLN A 345 31.78 7.22 -19.73
CA GLN A 345 30.74 6.65 -20.59
C GLN A 345 29.51 7.55 -20.68
N TYR A 346 29.21 8.31 -19.62
CA TYR A 346 28.15 9.32 -19.63
C TYR A 346 28.38 10.38 -20.72
N TYR A 347 29.64 10.79 -20.98
CA TYR A 347 30.01 11.75 -22.03
C TYR A 347 30.42 11.16 -23.38
N THR A 348 30.73 9.86 -23.48
CA THR A 348 31.41 9.32 -24.68
C THR A 348 30.80 8.05 -25.27
N LYS A 349 29.85 7.39 -24.59
CA LYS A 349 29.29 6.12 -25.10
C LYS A 349 28.61 6.34 -26.45
N LEU A 350 28.88 5.46 -27.41
CA LEU A 350 28.41 5.60 -28.81
C LEU A 350 27.18 4.73 -29.10
N PRO A 351 26.32 5.12 -30.08
CA PRO A 351 26.48 6.27 -30.98
C PRO A 351 26.08 7.62 -30.39
N PHE A 352 25.51 7.67 -29.18
CA PHE A 352 25.14 8.92 -28.49
C PHE A 352 25.48 8.84 -27.00
N SER A 353 26.20 9.84 -26.51
CA SER A 353 26.51 9.94 -25.08
C SER A 353 25.26 10.29 -24.29
N LEU A 354 25.17 9.89 -23.02
CA LEU A 354 24.05 10.28 -22.17
C LEU A 354 23.93 11.81 -22.06
N HIS A 355 25.06 12.50 -21.89
CA HIS A 355 25.12 13.96 -21.86
C HIS A 355 24.52 14.64 -23.11
N ASP A 356 24.99 14.30 -24.31
CA ASP A 356 24.57 15.00 -25.54
C ASP A 356 23.11 14.75 -25.85
N LEU A 357 22.66 13.56 -25.48
CA LEU A 357 21.27 13.16 -25.52
C LEU A 357 20.52 14.22 -24.66
N ILE A 358 20.86 14.38 -23.36
CA ILE A 358 20.15 15.26 -22.41
C ILE A 358 19.98 16.66 -22.97
N ILE A 359 21.07 17.24 -23.46
CA ILE A 359 21.11 18.59 -24.01
C ILE A 359 20.16 18.75 -25.21
N GLN A 360 19.94 17.68 -26.00
CA GLN A 360 19.01 17.70 -27.13
C GLN A 360 17.54 17.71 -26.72
N ALA A 361 17.11 16.98 -25.68
CA ALA A 361 15.71 17.07 -25.23
C ALA A 361 15.39 18.41 -24.56
N LEU A 362 16.40 19.10 -24.03
CA LEU A 362 16.25 20.46 -23.50
C LEU A 362 16.20 21.54 -24.60
N GLY A 363 16.14 21.14 -25.87
CA GLY A 363 15.87 22.04 -27.00
C GLY A 363 17.08 22.83 -27.51
N GLN A 364 18.31 22.46 -27.16
CA GLN A 364 19.51 23.21 -27.56
C GLN A 364 20.14 22.75 -28.89
N GLN A 365 19.89 21.52 -29.38
CA GLN A 365 20.35 21.07 -30.70
C GLN A 365 19.35 20.19 -31.45
N THR A 366 19.01 20.59 -32.67
CA THR A 366 18.03 19.94 -33.55
C THR A 366 18.73 19.04 -34.57
N THR A 367 18.89 17.74 -34.27
CA THR A 367 19.16 16.75 -35.32
C THR A 367 18.14 15.62 -35.29
N ASN A 368 17.37 15.47 -36.37
CA ASN A 368 16.25 14.53 -36.52
C ASN A 368 16.67 13.03 -36.55
N THR A 369 17.94 12.72 -36.45
CA THR A 369 18.48 11.35 -36.61
C THR A 369 18.20 10.41 -35.45
N LEU A 370 17.85 10.93 -34.26
CA LEU A 370 17.70 10.16 -33.02
C LEU A 370 16.33 9.50 -32.84
N THR A 371 15.27 10.15 -33.32
CA THR A 371 13.89 9.66 -33.18
C THR A 371 13.65 8.39 -34.00
N ASP A 372 14.35 8.21 -35.11
CA ASP A 372 14.12 7.11 -36.05
C ASP A 372 14.55 5.72 -35.56
N GLU A 373 15.41 5.63 -34.54
CA GLU A 373 15.93 4.38 -34.00
C GLU A 373 15.21 3.88 -32.73
N LEU A 374 14.28 4.68 -32.18
CA LEU A 374 13.49 4.36 -30.97
C LEU A 374 12.23 3.53 -31.29
N GLU A 375 11.79 2.72 -30.31
CA GLU A 375 10.47 2.07 -30.32
C GLU A 375 9.36 3.11 -30.42
N GLU A 376 8.23 2.77 -31.05
CA GLU A 376 7.20 3.74 -31.41
C GLU A 376 6.61 4.50 -30.20
N GLU A 377 6.39 3.81 -29.09
CA GLU A 377 5.92 4.42 -27.84
C GLU A 377 6.95 5.39 -27.25
N THR A 378 8.20 4.96 -27.12
CA THR A 378 9.32 5.79 -26.64
C THR A 378 9.57 6.99 -27.54
N ARG A 379 9.42 6.83 -28.86
CA ARG A 379 9.54 7.90 -29.85
C ARG A 379 8.43 8.95 -29.69
N ARG A 380 7.20 8.52 -29.39
CA ARG A 380 6.08 9.43 -29.09
C ARG A 380 6.36 10.22 -27.83
N THR A 381 6.75 9.57 -26.73
CA THR A 381 7.13 10.27 -25.50
C THR A 381 8.30 11.24 -25.71
N PHE A 382 9.26 10.89 -26.57
CA PHE A 382 10.36 11.77 -26.95
C PHE A 382 9.92 12.99 -27.77
N ALA A 383 8.99 12.80 -28.71
CA ALA A 383 8.39 13.90 -29.47
C ALA A 383 7.56 14.82 -28.55
N ASP A 384 6.75 14.24 -27.66
CA ASP A 384 5.95 14.96 -26.67
C ASP A 384 6.82 15.79 -25.72
N LEU A 385 8.06 15.36 -25.47
CA LEU A 385 9.06 16.10 -24.69
C LEU A 385 9.58 17.33 -25.44
N GLN A 386 9.88 17.21 -26.73
CA GLN A 386 10.37 18.33 -27.54
C GLN A 386 9.33 19.43 -27.73
N GLU A 387 8.04 19.09 -27.65
CA GLU A 387 6.93 20.03 -27.73
C GLU A 387 6.56 20.65 -26.38
N GLU A 388 7.10 20.12 -25.27
CA GLU A 388 6.77 20.59 -23.94
C GLU A 388 7.54 21.86 -23.59
N THR A 389 6.80 22.91 -23.23
CA THR A 389 7.37 24.24 -22.95
C THR A 389 7.28 24.60 -21.47
N ASN A 390 6.48 23.85 -20.69
CA ASN A 390 6.42 23.98 -19.25
C ASN A 390 7.48 23.08 -18.59
N THR A 391 8.30 23.66 -17.71
CA THR A 391 9.34 22.96 -16.94
C THR A 391 8.79 21.77 -16.13
N GLU A 392 7.57 21.85 -15.61
CA GLU A 392 6.92 20.75 -14.88
C GLU A 392 6.48 19.61 -15.81
N GLY A 393 5.90 19.94 -16.96
CA GLY A 393 5.53 18.94 -17.98
C GLY A 393 6.76 18.25 -18.58
N LEU A 394 7.84 19.01 -18.80
CA LEU A 394 9.13 18.51 -19.27
C LEU A 394 9.67 17.50 -18.29
N ALA A 395 9.61 17.79 -16.99
CA ALA A 395 10.01 16.87 -15.93
C ALA A 395 9.20 15.57 -15.99
N VAL A 396 7.88 15.63 -15.87
CA VAL A 396 7.04 14.42 -15.79
C VAL A 396 7.23 13.49 -16.99
N LYS A 397 7.21 14.02 -18.21
CA LYS A 397 7.38 13.23 -19.44
C LYS A 397 8.76 12.58 -19.54
N LEU A 398 9.78 13.22 -18.98
CA LEU A 398 11.15 12.74 -19.00
C LEU A 398 11.29 11.56 -18.03
N ILE A 399 10.57 11.56 -16.90
CA ILE A 399 10.58 10.46 -15.93
C ILE A 399 9.84 9.25 -16.48
N GLN A 400 8.69 9.48 -17.09
CA GLN A 400 7.95 8.44 -17.80
C GLN A 400 8.82 7.78 -18.87
N LEU A 401 9.53 8.59 -19.64
CA LEU A 401 10.50 8.10 -20.62
C LEU A 401 11.54 7.22 -19.93
N LEU A 402 12.18 7.65 -18.84
CA LEU A 402 13.17 6.84 -18.13
C LEU A 402 12.69 5.48 -17.66
N TYR A 403 11.50 5.42 -17.08
CA TYR A 403 10.98 4.18 -16.54
C TYR A 403 10.65 3.21 -17.66
N GLN A 404 9.99 3.67 -18.73
CA GLN A 404 9.78 2.87 -19.93
C GLN A 404 11.11 2.28 -20.43
N LEU A 405 12.16 3.08 -20.39
CA LEU A 405 13.48 2.74 -20.89
C LEU A 405 14.30 1.79 -20.01
N CYS A 406 14.06 1.83 -18.70
CA CYS A 406 14.55 0.82 -17.75
C CYS A 406 13.70 -0.46 -17.78
N GLY A 407 12.64 -0.46 -18.60
CA GLY A 407 11.69 -1.55 -18.67
C GLY A 407 10.83 -1.62 -17.42
N ILE A 408 10.54 -0.52 -16.74
CA ILE A 408 9.65 -0.43 -15.59
C ILE A 408 8.34 0.21 -16.06
N GLN A 409 7.20 -0.37 -15.71
CA GLN A 409 5.90 0.27 -15.93
C GLN A 409 5.67 1.35 -14.87
N PHE A 410 5.32 2.56 -15.31
CA PHE A 410 5.07 3.69 -14.42
C PHE A 410 3.76 4.40 -14.83
N ASN A 411 2.80 4.47 -13.92
CA ASN A 411 1.44 4.91 -14.23
C ASN A 411 1.08 6.28 -13.61
N GLY A 412 1.82 6.78 -12.60
CA GLY A 412 1.48 8.00 -11.86
C GLY A 412 2.25 9.27 -12.25
N THR A 413 1.60 10.27 -12.85
CA THR A 413 2.26 11.53 -13.25
C THR A 413 2.39 12.59 -12.16
N GLU A 414 1.52 12.56 -11.15
CA GLU A 414 1.36 13.68 -10.19
C GLU A 414 2.29 13.61 -8.97
N SER A 415 2.88 12.45 -8.69
CA SER A 415 3.62 12.19 -7.44
C SER A 415 5.09 12.63 -7.45
N LEU A 416 5.69 12.70 -8.63
CA LEU A 416 7.11 13.01 -8.78
C LEU A 416 7.46 14.45 -8.43
N SER A 417 6.49 15.37 -8.54
CA SER A 417 6.72 16.76 -8.17
C SER A 417 6.73 16.99 -6.69
N ASP A 418 5.83 16.32 -5.98
CA ASP A 418 5.65 16.56 -4.56
C ASP A 418 6.88 16.19 -3.75
N MET A 419 7.59 15.11 -4.06
CA MET A 419 8.75 14.67 -3.28
C MET A 419 9.90 15.69 -3.20
N HIS A 420 10.04 16.57 -4.20
CA HIS A 420 11.16 17.50 -4.35
C HIS A 420 10.77 18.96 -4.11
N LEU A 421 9.51 19.26 -3.84
CA LEU A 421 9.10 20.63 -3.56
C LEU A 421 9.73 21.12 -2.24
N PRO A 422 10.27 22.36 -2.17
CA PRO A 422 10.69 22.98 -0.91
C PRO A 422 9.58 22.93 0.16
N GLN A 423 8.32 23.03 -0.27
CA GLN A 423 7.13 22.92 0.57
C GLN A 423 6.99 21.55 1.22
N THR A 424 7.38 20.48 0.55
CA THR A 424 7.36 19.12 1.10
C THR A 424 8.39 18.95 2.19
N TYR A 425 9.62 19.44 1.96
CA TYR A 425 10.66 19.45 2.97
C TYR A 425 10.23 20.27 4.20
N LEU A 426 9.64 21.45 3.97
CA LEU A 426 9.07 22.26 5.04
C LEU A 426 7.92 21.53 5.76
N ALA A 427 7.00 20.89 5.04
CA ALA A 427 5.87 20.18 5.61
C ALA A 427 6.31 19.00 6.48
N TRP A 428 7.31 18.23 6.04
CA TRP A 428 7.90 17.15 6.84
C TRP A 428 8.54 17.68 8.12
N LEU A 429 9.32 18.76 8.03
CA LEU A 429 9.92 19.40 9.21
C LEU A 429 8.85 19.96 10.15
N MET A 430 7.75 20.52 9.64
CA MET A 430 6.66 21.01 10.49
C MET A 430 5.82 19.88 11.11
N SER A 431 5.88 18.66 10.57
CA SER A 431 5.02 17.54 10.96
C SER A 431 5.35 16.91 12.33
N GLY A 432 6.51 17.23 12.88
CA GLY A 432 6.94 16.84 14.22
C GLY A 432 8.27 17.52 14.52
N GLU A 433 8.71 17.54 15.78
CA GLU A 433 10.01 18.08 16.18
C GLU A 433 11.18 17.29 15.52
N GLN A 434 11.98 16.54 16.28
CA GLN A 434 13.04 15.70 15.71
C GLN A 434 12.54 14.33 15.19
N ASN A 435 11.25 14.04 15.37
CA ASN A 435 10.64 12.73 15.11
C ASN A 435 10.12 12.55 13.66
N CYS A 436 10.52 13.42 12.74
CA CYS A 436 10.23 13.30 11.30
C CYS A 436 11.36 12.59 10.51
N PHE A 437 12.48 12.29 11.17
CA PHE A 437 13.59 11.54 10.58
C PHE A 437 13.59 10.09 11.01
N TYR A 438 14.04 9.22 10.11
CA TYR A 438 14.22 7.80 10.38
C TYR A 438 15.66 7.37 10.05
N ASN A 439 16.21 6.49 10.88
CA ASN A 439 17.59 6.01 10.76
C ASN A 439 17.63 4.48 10.69
N GLY A 440 16.97 3.89 9.69
CA GLY A 440 16.93 2.45 9.49
C GLY A 440 17.08 2.05 8.02
N THR A 441 17.21 0.76 7.80
CA THR A 441 17.40 0.13 6.49
C THR A 441 16.16 -0.69 6.11
N ALA A 442 16.12 -1.21 4.90
CA ALA A 442 15.05 -2.06 4.42
C ALA A 442 15.61 -3.29 3.69
N LYS A 443 14.77 -4.30 3.46
CA LYS A 443 15.06 -5.35 2.46
C LYS A 443 14.37 -4.98 1.17
N SER A 444 15.11 -5.06 0.07
CA SER A 444 14.53 -5.08 -1.26
C SER A 444 14.25 -6.52 -1.66
N LEU A 445 13.06 -6.77 -2.17
CA LEU A 445 12.63 -8.06 -2.68
C LEU A 445 12.33 -7.97 -4.18
N ALA A 446 12.64 -9.03 -4.90
CA ALA A 446 12.27 -9.21 -6.30
C ALA A 446 11.66 -10.60 -6.50
N VAL A 447 10.44 -10.66 -7.03
CA VAL A 447 9.73 -11.90 -7.33
C VAL A 447 9.60 -12.02 -8.84
N SER A 448 10.25 -13.04 -9.42
CA SER A 448 10.26 -13.30 -10.86
C SER A 448 9.59 -14.62 -11.19
N GLY A 449 8.95 -14.69 -12.36
CA GLY A 449 8.19 -15.87 -12.78
C GLY A 449 6.86 -16.05 -12.04
N ALA A 450 6.34 -15.02 -11.37
CA ALA A 450 5.08 -15.09 -10.63
C ALA A 450 3.87 -14.67 -11.48
N THR A 451 2.75 -15.34 -11.22
CA THR A 451 1.42 -15.02 -11.74
C THR A 451 0.55 -14.41 -10.63
N ASP A 452 0.48 -15.03 -9.44
CA ASP A 452 -0.25 -14.49 -8.26
C ASP A 452 0.59 -14.66 -6.98
N PHE A 453 0.55 -13.69 -6.07
CA PHE A 453 1.15 -13.82 -4.74
C PHE A 453 0.51 -12.88 -3.71
N VAL A 454 0.69 -13.21 -2.43
CA VAL A 454 0.27 -12.40 -1.29
C VAL A 454 1.44 -12.25 -0.33
N LEU A 455 1.75 -11.01 0.04
CA LEU A 455 2.67 -10.66 1.12
C LEU A 455 1.85 -10.27 2.35
N THR A 456 2.10 -10.93 3.48
CA THR A 456 1.48 -10.61 4.77
C THR A 456 2.50 -10.31 5.84
N ASP A 457 2.14 -9.41 6.77
CA ASP A 457 2.89 -9.18 8.00
C ASP A 457 2.65 -10.29 9.06
N THR A 458 3.28 -10.15 10.23
CA THR A 458 3.14 -11.11 11.35
C THR A 458 1.71 -11.22 11.91
N THR A 459 0.85 -10.24 11.64
CA THR A 459 -0.55 -10.21 12.08
C THR A 459 -1.50 -10.86 11.05
N GLY A 460 -0.99 -11.22 9.87
CA GLY A 460 -1.76 -11.71 8.74
C GLY A 460 -2.43 -10.60 7.93
N THR A 461 -2.02 -9.34 8.12
CA THR A 461 -2.50 -8.21 7.31
C THR A 461 -1.85 -8.29 5.93
N VAL A 462 -2.66 -8.19 4.88
CA VAL A 462 -2.18 -8.17 3.49
C VAL A 462 -1.52 -6.84 3.20
N MET A 463 -0.23 -6.88 2.89
CA MET A 463 0.58 -5.70 2.58
C MET A 463 0.62 -5.48 1.07
N LEU A 464 0.77 -6.55 0.29
CA LEU A 464 0.83 -6.52 -1.15
C LEU A 464 0.19 -7.78 -1.72
N GLN A 465 -0.69 -7.62 -2.72
CA GLN A 465 -1.32 -8.73 -3.41
C GLN A 465 -1.24 -8.54 -4.93
N MET A 466 -0.91 -9.63 -5.62
CA MET A 466 -0.93 -9.74 -7.07
C MET A 466 -1.92 -10.84 -7.46
N THR A 467 -2.85 -10.51 -8.35
CA THR A 467 -3.92 -11.37 -8.85
C THR A 467 -4.00 -11.24 -10.37
N ASP A 468 -4.10 -12.36 -11.08
CA ASP A 468 -4.11 -12.46 -12.54
C ASP A 468 -2.93 -11.74 -13.21
N GLY A 469 -1.75 -11.77 -12.59
CA GLY A 469 -0.57 -11.10 -13.14
C GLY A 469 -0.56 -9.57 -12.97
N ALA A 470 -1.45 -9.00 -12.17
CA ALA A 470 -1.53 -7.57 -11.89
C ALA A 470 -1.62 -7.28 -10.39
N ILE A 471 -1.12 -6.11 -9.96
CA ILE A 471 -1.25 -5.68 -8.56
C ILE A 471 -2.73 -5.42 -8.24
N ASP A 472 -3.25 -6.08 -7.22
CA ASP A 472 -4.59 -5.82 -6.70
C ASP A 472 -4.55 -4.58 -5.81
N ILE A 473 -4.79 -3.43 -6.42
CA ILE A 473 -4.77 -2.13 -5.75
C ILE A 473 -5.82 -1.97 -4.64
N ASN A 474 -6.86 -2.81 -4.61
CA ASN A 474 -7.91 -2.74 -3.59
C ASN A 474 -7.52 -3.47 -2.31
N ASN A 475 -6.72 -4.52 -2.44
CA ASN A 475 -6.25 -5.36 -1.33
C ASN A 475 -4.81 -5.05 -0.91
N THR A 476 -4.06 -4.30 -1.72
CA THR A 476 -2.71 -3.83 -1.40
C THR A 476 -2.76 -2.61 -0.47
N ASP A 477 -1.96 -2.62 0.60
CA ASP A 477 -1.80 -1.44 1.45
C ASP A 477 -1.19 -0.31 0.62
N LYS A 478 -1.84 0.86 0.62
CA LYS A 478 -1.43 2.03 -0.15
C LYS A 478 -0.07 2.61 0.27
N THR A 479 0.58 2.07 1.29
CA THR A 479 1.95 2.43 1.66
C THR A 479 3.01 1.57 0.95
N TYR A 480 2.60 0.43 0.39
CA TYR A 480 3.46 -0.47 -0.35
C TYR A 480 3.25 -0.25 -1.85
N TYR A 481 4.26 0.34 -2.48
CA TYR A 481 4.22 0.61 -3.91
C TYR A 481 5.21 -0.29 -4.66
N PRO A 482 4.78 -1.46 -5.14
CA PRO A 482 5.65 -2.31 -5.95
C PRO A 482 5.90 -1.67 -7.32
N ILE A 483 6.97 -2.11 -7.98
CA ILE A 483 7.23 -1.83 -9.40
C ILE A 483 7.28 -3.14 -10.17
N ILE A 484 6.72 -3.15 -11.38
CA ILE A 484 6.76 -4.30 -12.27
C ILE A 484 7.63 -3.94 -13.47
N ASP A 485 8.62 -4.78 -13.75
CA ASP A 485 9.41 -4.64 -14.97
C ASP A 485 8.77 -5.35 -16.18
N ARG A 486 9.28 -5.11 -17.39
CA ARG A 486 8.80 -5.67 -18.66
C ARG A 486 8.94 -7.19 -18.74
N THR A 487 9.70 -7.81 -17.83
CA THR A 487 9.79 -9.26 -17.71
C THR A 487 8.72 -9.85 -16.81
N GLY A 488 7.92 -9.00 -16.15
CA GLY A 488 6.94 -9.40 -15.14
C GLY A 488 7.56 -9.61 -13.76
N THR A 489 8.82 -9.21 -13.54
CA THR A 489 9.43 -9.27 -12.21
C THR A 489 8.88 -8.13 -11.36
N VAL A 490 8.39 -8.46 -10.18
CA VAL A 490 7.85 -7.49 -9.22
C VAL A 490 8.90 -7.17 -8.18
N TYR A 491 9.17 -5.89 -7.97
CA TYR A 491 10.09 -5.41 -6.94
C TYR A 491 9.36 -4.58 -5.91
N PHE A 492 9.68 -4.79 -4.65
CA PHE A 492 9.14 -4.02 -3.53
C PHE A 492 10.15 -4.01 -2.37
N THR A 493 9.86 -3.22 -1.34
CA THR A 493 10.65 -3.16 -0.11
C THR A 493 9.82 -3.58 1.08
N VAL A 494 10.43 -4.25 2.04
CA VAL A 494 9.84 -4.50 3.36
C VAL A 494 10.73 -3.91 4.46
N PRO A 495 10.14 -3.29 5.50
CA PRO A 495 10.87 -2.93 6.71
C PRO A 495 11.59 -4.13 7.33
N ILE A 496 12.64 -3.89 8.11
CA ILE A 496 13.36 -4.96 8.83
C ILE A 496 12.85 -5.16 10.28
N THR A 497 11.70 -4.58 10.62
CA THR A 497 11.20 -4.53 11.99
C THR A 497 10.46 -5.80 12.42
N GLU A 498 9.99 -6.60 11.47
CA GLU A 498 9.22 -7.81 11.70
C GLU A 498 9.44 -8.84 10.59
N ASP A 499 8.93 -10.06 10.80
CA ASP A 499 8.93 -11.11 9.79
C ASP A 499 7.77 -10.89 8.80
N TYR A 500 7.97 -11.30 7.55
CA TYR A 500 6.93 -11.29 6.53
C TYR A 500 6.76 -12.68 5.94
N GLN A 501 5.52 -13.03 5.59
CA GLN A 501 5.22 -14.23 4.80
C GLN A 501 4.88 -13.84 3.37
N LEU A 502 5.53 -14.50 2.42
CA LEU A 502 5.26 -14.39 0.99
C LEU A 502 4.72 -15.72 0.49
N ALA A 503 3.42 -15.76 0.21
CA ALA A 503 2.74 -16.90 -0.40
C ALA A 503 2.63 -16.69 -1.91
N ILE A 504 3.22 -17.58 -2.71
CA ILE A 504 3.23 -17.50 -4.17
C ILE A 504 2.41 -18.65 -4.73
N HIS A 505 1.44 -18.33 -5.59
CA HIS A 505 0.58 -19.30 -6.25
C HIS A 505 0.89 -19.39 -7.75
N ALA A 506 1.01 -20.62 -8.24
CA ALA A 506 1.32 -20.92 -9.63
C ALA A 506 0.11 -21.53 -10.38
N PRO A 507 -0.72 -20.75 -11.10
CA PRO A 507 -1.75 -21.24 -12.02
C PRO A 507 -1.25 -22.16 -13.14
N ALA A 508 0.06 -22.18 -13.41
CA ALA A 508 0.68 -23.07 -14.39
C ALA A 508 2.09 -23.47 -13.92
N ASP A 509 2.65 -24.53 -14.52
CA ASP A 509 4.04 -24.96 -14.29
C ASP A 509 5.01 -23.79 -14.52
N THR A 510 5.63 -23.29 -13.45
CA THR A 510 6.40 -22.06 -13.51
C THR A 510 7.64 -22.12 -12.61
N ALA A 511 8.76 -21.61 -13.14
CA ALA A 511 9.95 -21.38 -12.35
C ALA A 511 9.82 -20.02 -11.64
N VAL A 512 9.91 -20.02 -10.31
CA VAL A 512 9.78 -18.83 -9.47
C VAL A 512 11.13 -18.56 -8.83
N ASN A 513 11.63 -17.32 -8.96
CA ASN A 513 12.80 -16.90 -8.19
C ASN A 513 12.45 -15.70 -7.32
N VAL A 514 12.82 -15.78 -6.05
CA VAL A 514 12.72 -14.69 -5.09
C VAL A 514 14.12 -14.24 -4.70
N THR A 515 14.40 -12.96 -4.87
CA THR A 515 15.69 -12.35 -4.51
C THR A 515 15.49 -11.38 -3.37
N ALA A 516 16.36 -11.43 -2.36
CA ALA A 516 16.46 -10.44 -1.29
C ALA A 516 17.82 -9.72 -1.36
N GLU A 517 17.81 -8.39 -1.26
CA GLU A 517 19.00 -7.52 -1.23
C GLU A 517 18.88 -6.50 -0.08
N HIS A 518 20.00 -6.04 0.49
CA HIS A 518 19.96 -5.01 1.54
C HIS A 518 19.84 -3.62 0.92
N TYR A 519 18.96 -2.81 1.47
CA TYR A 519 18.76 -1.43 1.08
C TYR A 519 19.18 -0.48 2.20
N ASN A 520 20.26 0.26 1.96
CA ASN A 520 20.87 1.12 2.97
C ASN A 520 20.27 2.54 3.01
N GLN A 521 20.69 3.29 4.02
CA GLN A 521 20.23 4.67 4.27
C GLN A 521 20.65 5.69 3.22
N LYS A 522 21.65 5.37 2.39
CA LYS A 522 22.06 6.18 1.23
C LYS A 522 21.24 5.85 -0.01
N MET A 523 20.10 5.17 0.17
CA MET A 523 19.20 4.75 -0.89
C MET A 523 19.87 3.84 -1.92
N GLN A 524 20.76 2.98 -1.47
CA GLN A 524 21.51 2.08 -2.33
C GLN A 524 21.26 0.64 -1.93
N VAL A 525 21.03 -0.18 -2.95
CA VAL A 525 21.13 -1.63 -2.81
C VAL A 525 22.60 -1.98 -2.77
N ASP A 526 23.02 -2.74 -1.77
CA ASP A 526 24.39 -3.23 -1.72
C ASP A 526 24.60 -4.42 -2.67
N ASN A 527 25.82 -4.95 -2.73
CA ASN A 527 26.11 -6.10 -3.59
C ASN A 527 25.79 -7.45 -2.92
N GLN A 528 25.16 -7.45 -1.73
CA GLN A 528 24.75 -8.67 -1.05
C GLN A 528 23.35 -9.06 -1.52
N ARG A 529 23.23 -10.31 -1.98
CA ARG A 529 21.97 -10.85 -2.47
C ARG A 529 21.85 -12.32 -2.13
N VAL A 530 20.64 -12.71 -1.79
CA VAL A 530 20.21 -14.11 -1.68
C VAL A 530 19.16 -14.36 -2.74
N VAL A 531 19.25 -15.50 -3.42
CA VAL A 531 18.28 -15.92 -4.43
C VAL A 531 17.78 -17.30 -4.03
N THR A 532 16.47 -17.43 -3.95
CA THR A 532 15.77 -18.70 -3.76
C THR A 532 15.07 -19.06 -5.05
N GLU A 533 15.45 -20.19 -5.64
CA GLU A 533 14.96 -20.67 -6.94
C GLU A 533 14.06 -21.90 -6.73
N ASN A 534 12.83 -21.83 -7.23
CA ASN A 534 11.82 -22.88 -7.09
C ASN A 534 11.18 -23.22 -8.44
N SER A 535 10.64 -24.44 -8.54
CA SER A 535 9.83 -24.87 -9.69
C SER A 535 8.49 -25.39 -9.18
N LEU A 536 7.43 -24.63 -9.44
CA LEU A 536 6.08 -24.95 -8.97
C LEU A 536 5.27 -25.57 -10.11
N LYS A 537 4.47 -26.58 -9.78
CA LYS A 537 3.44 -27.14 -10.66
C LYS A 537 2.16 -26.32 -10.61
N ALA A 538 1.36 -26.45 -11.66
CA ALA A 538 0.03 -25.82 -11.71
C ALA A 538 -0.80 -26.18 -10.47
N GLY A 539 -1.25 -25.17 -9.73
CA GLY A 539 -2.03 -25.31 -8.49
C GLY A 539 -1.20 -25.36 -7.21
N GLU A 540 0.13 -25.44 -7.28
CA GLU A 540 0.97 -25.44 -6.07
C GLU A 540 1.12 -24.03 -5.47
N GLU A 541 1.26 -24.01 -4.15
CA GLU A 541 1.62 -22.83 -3.37
C GLU A 541 3.02 -23.03 -2.75
N LEU A 542 3.80 -21.95 -2.78
CA LEU A 542 5.09 -21.80 -2.10
C LEU A 542 4.96 -20.75 -1.01
N ILE A 543 5.31 -21.09 0.22
CA ILE A 543 5.29 -20.17 1.36
C ILE A 543 6.74 -19.89 1.77
N LEU A 544 7.11 -18.61 1.75
CA LEU A 544 8.43 -18.14 2.12
C LEU A 544 8.32 -17.21 3.32
N THR A 545 9.16 -17.42 4.33
CA THR A 545 9.35 -16.48 5.43
C THR A 545 10.55 -15.59 5.14
N ILE A 546 10.34 -14.30 5.29
CA ILE A 546 11.33 -13.22 5.15
C ILE A 546 11.55 -12.70 6.56
N PRO A 547 12.64 -13.10 7.24
CA PRO A 547 12.84 -12.76 8.64
C PRO A 547 12.99 -11.25 8.88
N ALA A 548 12.83 -10.80 10.12
CA ALA A 548 13.19 -9.47 10.56
C ALA A 548 14.72 -9.26 10.54
N GLY A 549 15.15 -8.03 10.83
CA GLY A 549 16.56 -7.66 10.89
C GLY A 549 17.26 -7.66 9.53
N GLU A 550 18.59 -7.58 9.52
CA GLU A 550 19.37 -7.47 8.27
C GLU A 550 19.62 -8.81 7.56
N ASP A 551 19.21 -9.94 8.15
CA ASP A 551 19.44 -11.26 7.56
C ASP A 551 18.68 -11.43 6.24
N LEU A 552 19.39 -11.56 5.12
CA LEU A 552 18.79 -11.74 3.79
C LEU A 552 18.29 -13.16 3.51
N SER A 553 18.32 -14.06 4.50
CA SER A 553 17.77 -15.41 4.33
C SER A 553 16.29 -15.35 3.90
N ILE A 554 15.94 -16.27 3.01
CA ILE A 554 14.57 -16.54 2.59
C ILE A 554 14.34 -17.99 2.96
N ILE A 555 13.45 -18.21 3.92
CA ILE A 555 13.21 -19.53 4.49
C ILE A 555 12.00 -20.10 3.77
N GLU A 556 12.22 -21.16 2.99
CA GLU A 556 11.12 -21.99 2.52
C GLU A 556 10.48 -22.67 3.72
N GLU A 557 9.23 -22.35 3.99
CA GLU A 557 8.47 -23.09 4.99
C GLU A 557 8.29 -24.50 4.44
N GLU A 558 8.82 -25.49 5.17
CA GLU A 558 8.57 -26.88 4.83
C GLU A 558 7.05 -27.07 4.83
N LYS A 559 6.49 -27.41 3.65
CA LYS A 559 5.17 -28.02 3.62
C LYS A 559 5.24 -29.14 4.65
N PRO A 560 4.37 -29.16 5.68
CA PRO A 560 4.43 -30.21 6.68
C PRO A 560 4.49 -31.55 5.95
N GLU A 561 5.42 -32.44 6.30
CA GLU A 561 5.38 -33.81 5.81
C GLU A 561 4.14 -34.47 6.42
N LEU A 562 3.04 -34.39 5.69
CA LEU A 562 1.75 -34.94 6.08
C LEU A 562 1.81 -36.44 5.86
N GLN A 563 2.17 -37.20 6.90
CA GLN A 563 2.07 -38.65 6.85
C GLN A 563 0.61 -39.09 7.02
N GLY A 564 -0.08 -39.33 5.90
CA GLY A 564 -1.39 -40.00 5.82
C GLY A 564 -2.53 -39.31 6.56
N GLY A 565 -3.54 -38.83 5.82
CA GLY A 565 -4.84 -38.44 6.38
C GLY A 565 -5.25 -37.00 6.12
N ILE A 566 -6.13 -36.47 6.99
CA ILE A 566 -6.51 -35.04 7.00
C ILE A 566 -5.72 -34.28 8.06
N HIS A 567 -5.40 -33.02 7.77
CA HIS A 567 -4.70 -32.15 8.68
C HIS A 567 -5.29 -30.74 8.65
N TYR A 568 -5.30 -30.07 9.79
CA TYR A 568 -6.03 -28.82 9.95
C TYR A 568 -5.51 -27.99 11.12
N SER A 569 -5.67 -26.68 11.00
CA SER A 569 -5.36 -25.72 12.06
C SER A 569 -6.46 -24.67 12.16
N THR A 570 -6.57 -24.03 13.32
CA THR A 570 -7.56 -22.98 13.59
C THR A 570 -6.91 -21.74 14.16
N HIS A 571 -7.37 -20.57 13.70
CA HIS A 571 -7.05 -19.28 14.31
C HIS A 571 -7.95 -19.05 15.52
N VAL A 572 -7.34 -18.89 16.70
CA VAL A 572 -8.05 -18.71 17.98
C VAL A 572 -7.84 -17.30 18.49
N GLN A 573 -8.91 -16.67 18.96
CA GLN A 573 -8.87 -15.35 19.59
C GLN A 573 -7.74 -15.25 20.62
N ASN A 574 -6.93 -14.19 20.52
CA ASN A 574 -5.81 -13.85 21.40
C ASN A 574 -4.66 -14.88 21.43
N ILE A 575 -4.69 -15.92 20.60
CA ILE A 575 -3.63 -16.91 20.48
C ILE A 575 -3.00 -16.84 19.09
N GLY A 576 -3.82 -16.66 18.05
CA GLY A 576 -3.37 -16.73 16.66
C GLY A 576 -3.63 -18.10 16.04
N TRP A 577 -2.91 -18.42 14.96
CA TRP A 577 -2.90 -19.76 14.37
C TRP A 577 -2.24 -20.75 15.34
N MET A 578 -2.94 -21.84 15.63
CA MET A 578 -2.37 -22.96 16.38
C MET A 578 -1.66 -23.93 15.43
N ASP A 579 -0.77 -24.75 15.99
CA ASP A 579 -0.12 -25.84 15.26
C ASP A 579 -1.14 -26.74 14.55
N ALA A 580 -0.78 -27.21 13.35
CA ALA A 580 -1.62 -28.15 12.61
C ALA A 580 -1.71 -29.49 13.33
N VAL A 581 -2.92 -30.04 13.37
CA VAL A 581 -3.21 -31.35 13.95
C VAL A 581 -3.72 -32.30 12.88
N SER A 582 -3.66 -33.60 13.14
CA SER A 582 -4.09 -34.64 12.19
C SER A 582 -5.39 -35.34 12.61
N ASP A 583 -5.90 -36.23 11.75
CA ASP A 583 -7.12 -37.05 11.94
C ASP A 583 -7.59 -37.22 13.40
N GLY A 584 -8.73 -36.62 13.70
CA GLY A 584 -9.47 -36.75 14.95
C GLY A 584 -8.95 -35.92 16.13
N GLN A 585 -7.80 -35.25 15.99
CA GLN A 585 -7.21 -34.42 17.05
C GLN A 585 -7.96 -33.09 17.24
N LEU A 586 -7.86 -32.48 18.43
CA LEU A 586 -8.50 -31.19 18.68
C LEU A 586 -7.68 -30.06 18.06
N SER A 587 -8.29 -29.25 17.20
CA SER A 587 -7.81 -27.90 16.87
C SER A 587 -8.71 -26.86 17.54
N GLY A 588 -8.10 -25.89 18.23
CA GLY A 588 -8.81 -24.87 19.01
C GLY A 588 -8.74 -25.10 20.52
N THR A 589 -9.70 -24.53 21.25
CA THR A 589 -9.80 -24.66 22.71
C THR A 589 -11.17 -25.22 23.14
N THR A 590 -11.25 -25.73 24.36
CA THR A 590 -12.54 -26.10 24.96
C THR A 590 -12.62 -25.53 26.37
N GLY A 591 -13.69 -24.79 26.68
CA GLY A 591 -13.93 -24.26 28.02
C GLY A 591 -13.08 -23.06 28.44
N GLN A 592 -12.23 -22.53 27.55
CA GLN A 592 -11.43 -21.32 27.79
C GLN A 592 -12.13 -20.02 27.38
N ASN A 593 -13.34 -20.12 26.84
CA ASN A 593 -14.12 -19.00 26.30
C ASN A 593 -13.50 -18.24 25.13
N LEU A 594 -12.55 -18.85 24.41
CA LEU A 594 -11.93 -18.27 23.21
C LEU A 594 -12.67 -18.76 21.96
N ARG A 595 -12.98 -17.82 21.04
CA ARG A 595 -13.63 -18.13 19.75
C ARG A 595 -12.61 -18.61 18.73
N LEU A 596 -13.05 -19.49 17.84
CA LEU A 596 -12.42 -19.68 16.54
C LEU A 596 -12.78 -18.48 15.64
N GLU A 597 -11.80 -18.01 14.88
CA GLU A 597 -11.95 -16.91 13.91
C GLU A 597 -11.68 -17.38 12.48
N GLY A 598 -10.84 -18.41 12.29
CA GLY A 598 -10.54 -19.00 10.98
C GLY A 598 -10.07 -20.45 11.06
N ILE A 599 -10.07 -21.16 9.92
CA ILE A 599 -9.61 -22.55 9.78
C ILE A 599 -8.90 -22.77 8.44
N ARG A 600 -7.90 -23.66 8.44
CA ARG A 600 -7.23 -24.23 7.25
C ARG A 600 -7.32 -25.75 7.32
N ILE A 601 -7.62 -26.41 6.21
CA ILE A 601 -7.73 -27.87 6.12
C ILE A 601 -7.03 -28.32 4.84
N HIS A 602 -6.15 -29.31 4.95
CA HIS A 602 -5.49 -29.96 3.82
C HIS A 602 -5.45 -31.47 4.05
N PHE A 603 -5.10 -32.23 3.02
CA PHE A 603 -5.00 -33.69 3.07
C PHE A 603 -3.65 -34.14 2.53
N ASP A 604 -3.25 -35.37 2.86
CA ASP A 604 -2.09 -36.01 2.24
C ASP A 604 -2.41 -36.38 0.77
N GLU A 605 -1.74 -35.72 -0.17
CA GLU A 605 -1.94 -35.92 -1.62
C GLU A 605 -1.67 -37.37 -2.07
N SER A 606 -0.94 -38.17 -1.29
CA SER A 606 -0.76 -39.61 -1.56
C SER A 606 -2.07 -40.42 -1.48
N LEU A 607 -3.12 -39.87 -0.86
CA LEU A 607 -4.45 -40.49 -0.76
C LEU A 607 -5.21 -40.52 -2.10
N GLY A 608 -4.85 -39.66 -3.05
CA GLY A 608 -5.43 -39.60 -4.38
C GLY A 608 -5.73 -38.19 -4.87
N THR A 609 -6.32 -38.10 -6.06
CA THR A 609 -6.63 -36.81 -6.70
C THR A 609 -7.96 -36.21 -6.21
N GLY A 610 -8.05 -34.88 -6.13
CA GLY A 610 -9.23 -34.16 -5.66
C GLY A 610 -8.90 -33.13 -4.58
N ASP A 611 -9.92 -32.52 -3.99
CA ASP A 611 -9.78 -31.45 -2.99
C ASP A 611 -10.55 -31.78 -1.72
N VAL A 612 -10.09 -31.22 -0.59
CA VAL A 612 -10.94 -30.95 0.56
C VAL A 612 -11.45 -29.51 0.44
N GLU A 613 -12.76 -29.36 0.27
CA GLU A 613 -13.44 -28.07 0.22
C GLU A 613 -14.15 -27.77 1.53
N TYR A 614 -14.07 -26.54 2.02
CA TYR A 614 -14.72 -26.12 3.26
C TYR A 614 -15.13 -24.66 3.24
N ARG A 615 -16.15 -24.36 4.03
CA ARG A 615 -16.62 -22.99 4.25
C ARG A 615 -17.11 -22.81 5.67
N THR A 616 -17.00 -21.59 6.19
CA THR A 616 -17.47 -21.23 7.55
C THR A 616 -18.61 -20.22 7.53
N HIS A 617 -19.50 -20.30 8.52
CA HIS A 617 -20.48 -19.26 8.83
C HIS A 617 -19.87 -18.30 9.86
N VAL A 618 -19.61 -17.07 9.45
CA VAL A 618 -18.99 -16.03 10.28
C VAL A 618 -20.07 -15.09 10.81
N SER A 619 -19.98 -14.71 12.09
CA SER A 619 -20.94 -13.79 12.70
C SER A 619 -21.10 -12.50 11.88
N ASN A 620 -22.35 -12.07 11.67
CA ASN A 620 -22.74 -10.90 10.88
C ASN A 620 -22.45 -10.96 9.37
N LEU A 621 -21.66 -11.92 8.89
CA LEU A 621 -21.35 -12.09 7.46
C LEU A 621 -22.11 -13.26 6.82
N GLY A 622 -22.42 -14.30 7.61
CA GLY A 622 -23.07 -15.50 7.12
C GLY A 622 -22.06 -16.52 6.56
N TRP A 623 -22.54 -17.41 5.70
CA TRP A 623 -21.69 -18.41 5.01
C TRP A 623 -20.80 -17.73 3.97
N GLY A 624 -19.49 -17.99 4.05
CA GLY A 624 -18.53 -17.58 3.02
C GLY A 624 -18.56 -18.47 1.77
N ASN A 625 -17.61 -18.20 0.85
CA ASN A 625 -17.34 -19.05 -0.30
C ASN A 625 -16.74 -20.40 0.14
N TRP A 626 -16.75 -21.38 -0.76
CA TRP A 626 -16.00 -22.63 -0.59
C TRP A 626 -14.53 -22.38 -0.86
N ASN A 627 -13.72 -22.69 0.12
CA ASN A 627 -12.26 -22.67 0.07
C ASN A 627 -11.74 -24.09 -0.07
N ARG A 628 -10.51 -24.28 -0.52
CA ARG A 628 -9.90 -25.60 -0.71
C ARG A 628 -8.49 -25.69 -0.13
N ASN A 629 -8.08 -26.91 0.21
CA ASN A 629 -6.68 -27.32 0.43
C ASN A 629 -5.75 -26.24 1.02
N GLY A 630 -5.90 -25.93 2.30
CA GLY A 630 -5.01 -25.01 3.03
C GLY A 630 -5.44 -23.54 2.99
N GLU A 631 -6.32 -23.13 2.08
CA GLU A 631 -6.86 -21.76 2.03
C GLU A 631 -7.57 -21.36 3.34
N THR A 632 -7.50 -20.09 3.75
CA THR A 632 -8.11 -19.67 5.03
C THR A 632 -9.62 -19.44 4.90
N SER A 633 -10.45 -20.20 5.61
CA SER A 633 -11.90 -19.94 5.72
C SER A 633 -12.21 -19.28 7.08
N GLY A 634 -12.76 -18.06 7.05
CA GLY A 634 -13.04 -17.25 8.24
C GLY A 634 -12.44 -15.84 8.13
N THR A 635 -12.09 -15.24 9.26
CA THR A 635 -11.45 -13.92 9.36
C THR A 635 -10.30 -13.94 10.35
N THR A 636 -9.26 -13.14 10.11
CA THR A 636 -8.15 -12.91 11.05
C THR A 636 -8.15 -11.45 11.49
N GLY A 637 -7.97 -11.15 12.77
CA GLY A 637 -7.87 -9.77 13.30
C GLY A 637 -9.16 -8.93 13.31
N GLN A 638 -10.23 -9.36 12.64
CA GLN A 638 -11.50 -8.61 12.53
C GLN A 638 -12.43 -8.77 13.74
N SER A 639 -12.05 -9.56 14.74
CA SER A 639 -12.86 -9.86 15.93
C SER A 639 -14.22 -10.52 15.64
N LEU A 640 -14.36 -11.23 14.52
CA LEU A 640 -15.56 -11.98 14.17
C LEU A 640 -15.41 -13.46 14.54
N ARG A 641 -16.50 -14.10 15.01
CA ARG A 641 -16.50 -15.51 15.44
C ARG A 641 -16.99 -16.42 14.32
N LEU A 642 -16.42 -17.61 14.24
CA LEU A 642 -17.06 -18.73 13.52
C LEU A 642 -18.25 -19.24 14.34
N GLU A 643 -19.37 -19.53 13.67
CA GLU A 643 -20.58 -20.10 14.28
C GLU A 643 -20.93 -21.49 13.74
N ALA A 644 -20.54 -21.78 12.49
CA ALA A 644 -20.71 -23.09 11.85
C ALA A 644 -19.67 -23.35 10.74
N ILE A 645 -19.56 -24.60 10.30
CA ILE A 645 -18.66 -25.05 9.23
C ILE A 645 -19.28 -26.17 8.39
N GLN A 646 -18.90 -26.25 7.11
CA GLN A 646 -19.14 -27.38 6.21
C GLN A 646 -17.82 -27.80 5.56
N ILE A 647 -17.62 -29.11 5.40
CA ILE A 647 -16.42 -29.69 4.81
C ILE A 647 -16.85 -30.85 3.89
N ARG A 648 -16.40 -30.86 2.64
CA ARG A 648 -16.66 -31.92 1.66
C ARG A 648 -15.40 -32.29 0.90
N LEU A 649 -15.40 -33.48 0.30
CA LEU A 649 -14.34 -33.96 -0.57
C LEU A 649 -14.79 -33.88 -2.03
N THR A 650 -13.86 -33.73 -2.96
CA THR A 650 -14.09 -33.78 -4.41
C THR A 650 -13.22 -34.84 -5.07
N GLY A 651 -13.45 -35.10 -6.37
CA GLY A 651 -12.62 -36.00 -7.16
C GLY A 651 -12.56 -37.44 -6.64
N GLU A 652 -11.41 -38.09 -6.86
CA GLU A 652 -11.12 -39.45 -6.42
C GLU A 652 -11.14 -39.58 -4.88
N LEU A 653 -10.78 -38.51 -4.17
CA LEU A 653 -10.82 -38.45 -2.72
C LEU A 653 -12.25 -38.66 -2.19
N ALA A 654 -13.26 -38.06 -2.84
CA ALA A 654 -14.67 -38.24 -2.49
C ALA A 654 -15.22 -39.64 -2.78
N GLU A 655 -14.62 -40.35 -3.74
CA GLU A 655 -14.99 -41.73 -4.09
C GLU A 655 -14.41 -42.73 -3.09
N LYS A 656 -13.19 -42.48 -2.60
CA LYS A 656 -12.45 -43.37 -1.69
C LYS A 656 -12.73 -43.11 -0.21
N TYR A 657 -13.10 -41.89 0.16
CA TYR A 657 -13.21 -41.50 1.56
C TYR A 657 -14.52 -40.77 1.89
N ASP A 658 -14.85 -40.80 3.17
CA ASP A 658 -15.83 -39.95 3.81
C ASP A 658 -15.10 -39.06 4.83
N ILE A 659 -15.49 -37.78 4.90
CA ILE A 659 -14.96 -36.83 5.88
C ILE A 659 -16.00 -36.58 6.97
N TYR A 660 -15.61 -36.82 8.22
CA TYR A 660 -16.41 -36.56 9.42
C TYR A 660 -15.81 -35.39 10.20
N TYR A 661 -16.65 -34.50 10.71
CA TYR A 661 -16.20 -33.39 11.54
C TYR A 661 -17.21 -33.02 12.61
N ALA A 662 -16.70 -32.65 13.78
CA ALA A 662 -17.51 -32.24 14.92
C ALA A 662 -16.93 -30.96 15.50
N VAL A 663 -17.81 -30.12 16.07
CA VAL A 663 -17.43 -28.83 16.64
C VAL A 663 -17.86 -28.71 18.10
N HIS A 664 -17.07 -27.96 18.87
CA HIS A 664 -17.39 -27.54 20.23
C HIS A 664 -18.03 -26.15 20.18
N ILE A 665 -19.28 -26.04 20.59
CA ILE A 665 -20.03 -24.77 20.60
C ILE A 665 -20.07 -24.21 22.02
N GLN A 666 -19.89 -22.89 22.15
CA GLN A 666 -20.10 -22.15 23.39
C GLN A 666 -21.38 -22.60 24.12
N ASN A 667 -21.28 -22.82 25.44
CA ASN A 667 -22.38 -23.20 26.35
C ASN A 667 -23.08 -24.52 26.04
N LYS A 668 -22.83 -25.14 24.88
CA LYS A 668 -23.37 -26.45 24.52
C LYS A 668 -22.33 -27.53 24.77
N GLY A 669 -21.11 -27.33 24.29
CA GLY A 669 -20.06 -28.33 24.24
C GLY A 669 -19.98 -29.00 22.88
N TRP A 670 -19.43 -30.22 22.83
CA TRP A 670 -19.34 -31.01 21.60
C TRP A 670 -20.71 -31.39 21.02
N MET A 671 -20.85 -31.17 19.72
CA MET A 671 -21.97 -31.63 18.89
C MET A 671 -21.63 -32.99 18.26
N ASN A 672 -22.61 -33.69 17.67
CA ASN A 672 -22.32 -34.93 16.93
C ASN A 672 -21.54 -34.64 15.64
N TRP A 673 -20.99 -35.71 15.06
CA TRP A 673 -20.29 -35.67 13.79
C TRP A 673 -21.22 -35.29 12.63
N ALA A 674 -20.86 -34.24 11.91
CA ALA A 674 -21.31 -33.99 10.54
C ALA A 674 -20.46 -34.82 9.56
N LYS A 675 -20.99 -35.01 8.34
CA LYS A 675 -20.37 -35.81 7.28
C LYS A 675 -20.53 -35.13 5.92
N ASN A 676 -19.49 -35.15 5.08
CA ASN A 676 -19.53 -34.86 3.64
C ASN A 676 -20.41 -33.65 3.23
N GLY A 677 -20.14 -32.48 3.78
CA GLY A 677 -20.84 -31.24 3.45
C GLY A 677 -22.03 -30.92 4.37
N ALA A 678 -22.41 -31.82 5.29
CA ALA A 678 -23.39 -31.53 6.32
C ALA A 678 -22.94 -30.39 7.24
N ALA A 679 -23.79 -29.44 7.61
CA ALA A 679 -23.38 -28.37 8.51
C ALA A 679 -23.02 -28.91 9.91
N ALA A 680 -22.01 -28.33 10.53
CA ALA A 680 -21.66 -28.52 11.94
C ALA A 680 -21.62 -27.15 12.63
N GLY A 681 -22.25 -27.00 13.79
CA GLY A 681 -22.27 -25.73 14.51
C GLY A 681 -23.67 -25.20 14.81
N SER A 682 -23.82 -23.88 14.80
CA SER A 682 -25.12 -23.22 15.02
C SER A 682 -25.34 -22.04 14.10
N GLN A 683 -26.61 -21.73 13.83
CA GLN A 683 -27.01 -20.56 13.06
C GLN A 683 -28.16 -19.82 13.73
N GLY A 684 -28.04 -18.49 13.81
CA GLY A 684 -29.03 -17.61 14.44
C GLY A 684 -29.04 -17.63 15.97
N GLN A 685 -28.16 -18.42 16.60
CA GLN A 685 -28.07 -18.54 18.07
C GLN A 685 -27.00 -17.64 18.68
N SER A 686 -26.17 -16.99 17.86
CA SER A 686 -25.04 -16.16 18.30
C SER A 686 -24.03 -16.91 19.17
N LEU A 687 -23.84 -18.23 18.94
CA LEU A 687 -22.89 -19.05 19.68
C LEU A 687 -21.63 -19.28 18.86
N ARG A 688 -20.46 -18.98 19.44
CA ARG A 688 -19.15 -19.22 18.81
C ARG A 688 -18.79 -20.72 18.79
N LEU A 689 -18.04 -21.11 17.77
CA LEU A 689 -17.20 -22.31 17.82
C LEU A 689 -15.97 -22.03 18.70
N GLU A 690 -15.56 -23.01 19.48
CA GLU A 690 -14.35 -22.95 20.33
C GLU A 690 -13.28 -23.96 19.86
N GLY A 691 -13.69 -25.09 19.28
CA GLY A 691 -12.78 -26.12 18.77
C GLY A 691 -13.46 -27.05 17.76
N ILE A 692 -12.63 -27.80 17.02
CA ILE A 692 -13.05 -28.72 15.95
C ILE A 692 -12.22 -30.01 15.96
N ARG A 693 -12.84 -31.10 15.52
CA ARG A 693 -12.18 -32.36 15.14
C ARG A 693 -12.63 -32.74 13.74
N ILE A 694 -11.70 -33.19 12.90
CA ILE A 694 -11.94 -33.62 11.52
C ILE A 694 -11.24 -34.96 11.34
N GLN A 695 -11.91 -35.92 10.72
CA GLN A 695 -11.37 -37.24 10.50
C GLN A 695 -11.79 -37.78 9.13
N LEU A 696 -10.82 -38.29 8.40
CA LEU A 696 -11.01 -39.02 7.16
C LEU A 696 -11.18 -40.51 7.45
N VAL A 697 -12.15 -41.15 6.81
CA VAL A 697 -12.37 -42.62 6.91
C VAL A 697 -12.67 -43.20 5.53
N GLU A 698 -12.44 -44.50 5.34
CA GLU A 698 -12.79 -45.18 4.08
C GLU A 698 -14.29 -45.00 3.76
N LYS A 699 -14.60 -44.88 2.47
CA LYS A 699 -15.96 -44.65 1.98
C LYS A 699 -16.95 -45.66 2.55
N GLY A 700 -18.04 -45.16 3.13
CA GLY A 700 -19.12 -45.99 3.68
C GLY A 700 -18.86 -46.49 5.10
N SER A 701 -17.71 -46.19 5.70
CA SER A 701 -17.44 -46.49 7.11
C SER A 701 -18.37 -45.72 8.04
N SER A 702 -18.57 -46.26 9.25
CA SER A 702 -19.30 -45.57 10.32
C SER A 702 -18.56 -44.31 10.78
N ALA A 703 -19.31 -43.37 11.37
CA ALA A 703 -18.71 -42.22 12.03
C ALA A 703 -17.72 -42.67 13.12
N PRO A 704 -16.69 -41.86 13.43
CA PRO A 704 -15.80 -42.14 14.55
C PRO A 704 -16.57 -42.21 15.88
N GLU A 705 -15.91 -42.71 16.92
CA GLU A 705 -16.52 -42.85 18.25
C GLU A 705 -17.23 -41.55 18.70
N PRO A 706 -18.43 -41.66 19.31
CA PRO A 706 -19.20 -40.48 19.73
C PRO A 706 -18.39 -39.56 20.65
N ILE A 707 -18.28 -38.28 20.27
CA ILE A 707 -17.53 -37.30 21.07
C ILE A 707 -18.30 -36.86 22.33
N ASN A 708 -19.62 -37.11 22.39
CA ASN A 708 -20.47 -36.78 23.53
C ASN A 708 -21.37 -37.96 23.95
N SER A 709 -21.81 -37.95 25.21
CA SER A 709 -22.83 -38.87 25.75
C SER A 709 -24.26 -38.32 25.68
N LYS A 710 -24.43 -37.12 25.12
CA LYS A 710 -25.71 -36.40 25.03
C LYS A 710 -26.10 -36.33 23.57
N ASN A 711 -26.97 -37.23 23.12
CA ASN A 711 -27.43 -37.38 21.73
C ASN A 711 -27.91 -36.04 21.12
N ARG A 712 -27.00 -35.27 20.52
CA ARG A 712 -27.20 -33.90 20.01
C ARG A 712 -26.89 -33.86 18.52
N THR A 713 -27.72 -33.22 17.71
CA THR A 713 -27.47 -33.06 16.27
C THR A 713 -26.15 -32.31 15.99
N ALA A 714 -25.55 -32.53 14.81
CA ALA A 714 -24.31 -31.86 14.43
C ALA A 714 -24.48 -30.35 14.21
N PHE A 715 -25.68 -29.95 13.77
CA PHE A 715 -26.06 -28.56 13.51
C PHE A 715 -27.29 -28.14 14.33
N SER A 716 -27.32 -26.89 14.77
CA SER A 716 -28.42 -26.33 15.55
C SER A 716 -28.80 -24.93 15.07
N ALA A 717 -29.89 -24.83 14.32
CA ALA A 717 -30.52 -23.56 13.98
C ALA A 717 -31.63 -23.20 14.98
N VAL A 718 -31.98 -21.92 15.11
CA VAL A 718 -33.15 -21.50 15.92
C VAL A 718 -34.46 -21.93 15.27
N HIS A 719 -34.57 -21.77 13.95
CA HIS A 719 -35.72 -22.18 13.14
C HIS A 719 -35.26 -22.70 11.78
N LEU A 720 -35.97 -23.69 11.21
CA LEU A 720 -35.66 -24.27 9.89
C LEU A 720 -36.66 -23.85 8.80
N VAL A 721 -37.92 -23.58 9.17
CA VAL A 721 -38.95 -23.12 8.23
C VAL A 721 -39.84 -22.05 8.86
N GLY A 722 -40.14 -21.02 8.06
CA GLY A 722 -41.02 -19.91 8.40
C GLY A 722 -42.12 -19.80 7.36
N TYR A 723 -43.34 -19.48 7.79
CA TYR A 723 -44.47 -19.32 6.89
C TYR A 723 -45.53 -18.36 7.41
N GLU A 724 -46.17 -17.69 6.46
CA GLU A 724 -47.28 -16.77 6.67
C GLU A 724 -48.50 -17.28 5.91
N THR A 725 -49.69 -17.09 6.48
CA THR A 725 -50.96 -17.42 5.82
C THR A 725 -51.85 -16.19 5.68
N TYR A 726 -52.46 -16.00 4.52
CA TYR A 726 -53.51 -15.01 4.31
C TYR A 726 -54.87 -15.63 4.62
N VAL A 727 -55.49 -15.18 5.71
CA VAL A 727 -56.76 -15.72 6.22
C VAL A 727 -57.88 -14.76 5.84
N GLN A 728 -59.04 -15.31 5.45
CA GLN A 728 -60.25 -14.54 5.18
C GLN A 728 -60.53 -13.55 6.32
N ASN A 729 -60.80 -12.29 5.94
CA ASN A 729 -61.07 -11.14 6.83
C ASN A 729 -59.93 -10.70 7.76
N LEU A 730 -58.96 -11.57 8.06
CA LEU A 730 -57.82 -11.27 8.93
C LEU A 730 -56.56 -10.87 8.16
N LYS A 731 -56.53 -11.09 6.84
CA LYS A 731 -55.38 -10.83 5.95
C LYS A 731 -54.16 -11.66 6.34
N TRP A 732 -52.95 -11.20 6.00
CA TRP A 732 -51.71 -11.87 6.41
C TRP A 732 -51.59 -11.92 7.92
N GLN A 733 -51.41 -13.11 8.46
CA GLN A 733 -51.09 -13.33 9.86
C GLN A 733 -49.57 -13.22 10.07
N ASN A 734 -49.14 -13.01 11.32
CA ASN A 734 -47.72 -13.02 11.67
C ASN A 734 -47.05 -14.32 11.21
N GLU A 735 -45.78 -14.23 10.80
CA GLU A 735 -44.98 -15.40 10.46
C GLU A 735 -44.87 -16.34 11.66
N VAL A 736 -45.07 -17.62 11.39
CA VAL A 736 -44.93 -18.71 12.35
C VAL A 736 -43.82 -19.65 11.90
N TYR A 737 -43.23 -20.36 12.85
CA TYR A 737 -42.08 -21.24 12.61
C TYR A 737 -42.36 -22.67 13.06
N ASP A 738 -41.72 -23.61 12.38
CA ASP A 738 -41.53 -25.02 12.78
C ASP A 738 -42.72 -25.64 13.53
N GLY A 739 -43.76 -26.03 12.79
CA GLY A 739 -44.89 -26.79 13.31
C GLY A 739 -45.92 -25.95 14.08
N THR A 740 -45.65 -24.67 14.31
CA THR A 740 -46.63 -23.73 14.86
C THR A 740 -47.79 -23.53 13.87
N MET A 741 -49.03 -23.46 14.34
CA MET A 741 -50.18 -23.34 13.44
C MET A 741 -50.20 -21.99 12.71
N GLY A 742 -50.20 -22.02 11.38
CA GLY A 742 -50.58 -20.89 10.54
C GLY A 742 -52.07 -20.98 10.18
N GLY A 743 -52.82 -19.89 10.33
CA GLY A 743 -54.26 -19.85 10.06
C GLY A 743 -55.14 -19.91 11.31
N THR A 744 -56.32 -20.49 11.18
CA THR A 744 -57.31 -20.65 12.26
C THR A 744 -57.89 -22.07 12.27
N THR A 745 -58.54 -22.47 13.36
CA THR A 745 -59.29 -23.74 13.42
C THR A 745 -60.64 -23.51 14.08
N GLY A 746 -61.73 -24.00 13.48
CA GLY A 746 -63.07 -23.95 14.07
C GLY A 746 -63.74 -22.57 14.04
N GLN A 747 -63.11 -21.57 13.44
CA GLN A 747 -63.65 -20.20 13.30
C GLN A 747 -64.39 -19.98 11.97
N ASN A 748 -64.48 -21.01 11.13
CA ASN A 748 -65.05 -20.95 9.79
C ASN A 748 -64.36 -19.99 8.81
N LEU A 749 -63.10 -19.64 9.03
CA LEU A 749 -62.31 -18.79 8.15
C LEU A 749 -61.41 -19.64 7.24
N ARG A 750 -61.41 -19.33 5.93
CA ARG A 750 -60.55 -20.01 4.94
C ARG A 750 -59.16 -19.39 4.86
N LEU A 751 -58.17 -20.21 4.53
CA LEU A 751 -56.92 -19.74 3.93
C LEU A 751 -57.19 -19.34 2.48
N GLU A 752 -56.63 -18.21 2.03
CA GLU A 752 -56.68 -17.77 0.62
C GLU A 752 -55.30 -17.78 -0.06
N ALA A 753 -54.23 -17.60 0.71
CA ALA A 753 -52.86 -17.65 0.21
C ALA A 753 -51.83 -18.03 1.30
N ILE A 754 -50.62 -18.42 0.90
CA ILE A 754 -49.51 -18.78 1.78
C ILE A 754 -48.17 -18.31 1.19
N ARG A 755 -47.22 -18.00 2.08
CA ARG A 755 -45.79 -17.85 1.77
C ARG A 755 -44.99 -18.74 2.71
N ILE A 756 -43.97 -19.41 2.18
CA ILE A 756 -43.12 -20.33 2.95
C ILE A 756 -41.66 -20.03 2.57
N ARG A 757 -40.77 -20.04 3.56
CA ARG A 757 -39.32 -19.93 3.35
C ARG A 757 -38.59 -20.86 4.30
N THR A 758 -37.38 -21.22 3.92
CA THR A 758 -36.41 -21.81 4.85
C THR A 758 -35.80 -20.72 5.72
N VAL A 759 -35.51 -21.05 6.97
CA VAL A 759 -34.84 -20.20 7.96
C VAL A 759 -33.62 -20.96 8.44
N GLY A 760 -32.50 -20.28 8.70
CA GLY A 760 -31.33 -20.96 9.29
C GLY A 760 -30.75 -22.11 8.45
N ASN A 761 -30.95 -22.11 7.12
CA ASN A 761 -30.51 -23.19 6.24
C ASN A 761 -29.05 -22.97 5.78
N ALA A 762 -28.25 -24.03 5.85
CA ALA A 762 -26.84 -24.08 5.44
C ALA A 762 -26.61 -24.81 4.10
N TYR A 763 -27.67 -25.30 3.47
CA TYR A 763 -27.62 -26.13 2.26
C TYR A 763 -28.12 -25.36 1.04
N THR A 764 -27.57 -25.64 -0.16
CA THR A 764 -28.14 -25.09 -1.40
C THR A 764 -29.55 -25.63 -1.67
N GLY A 765 -30.28 -24.98 -2.57
CA GLY A 765 -31.67 -25.28 -2.87
C GLY A 765 -32.67 -24.43 -2.10
N THR A 766 -33.95 -24.70 -2.35
CA THR A 766 -35.07 -23.93 -1.80
C THR A 766 -36.23 -24.84 -1.42
N ILE A 767 -37.13 -24.29 -0.61
CA ILE A 767 -38.49 -24.82 -0.48
C ILE A 767 -39.34 -24.35 -1.66
N GLN A 768 -40.10 -25.27 -2.25
CA GLN A 768 -41.04 -25.02 -3.33
C GLN A 768 -42.43 -25.51 -2.95
N TYR A 769 -43.47 -24.76 -3.32
CA TYR A 769 -44.84 -25.11 -2.98
C TYR A 769 -45.86 -24.62 -4.00
N ARG A 770 -47.01 -25.28 -4.07
CA ARG A 770 -48.17 -24.82 -4.84
C ARG A 770 -49.45 -25.18 -4.15
N THR A 771 -50.52 -24.45 -4.45
CA THR A 771 -51.83 -24.67 -3.83
C THR A 771 -52.90 -25.02 -4.87
N HIS A 772 -53.90 -25.76 -4.43
CA HIS A 772 -55.15 -25.99 -5.16
C HIS A 772 -56.16 -24.94 -4.71
N ILE A 773 -56.63 -24.10 -5.63
CA ILE A 773 -57.46 -22.95 -5.34
C ILE A 773 -58.87 -23.21 -5.89
N GLN A 774 -59.89 -22.84 -5.12
CA GLN A 774 -61.28 -22.94 -5.53
C GLN A 774 -61.50 -22.36 -6.94
N ASN A 775 -62.19 -23.12 -7.79
CA ASN A 775 -62.53 -22.79 -9.18
C ASN A 775 -61.35 -22.61 -10.15
N LEU A 776 -60.11 -22.64 -9.67
CA LEU A 776 -58.91 -22.48 -10.50
C LEU A 776 -58.10 -23.78 -10.59
N GLY A 777 -58.27 -24.69 -9.64
CA GLY A 777 -57.51 -25.94 -9.57
C GLY A 777 -56.10 -25.72 -9.03
N TRP A 778 -55.20 -26.66 -9.34
CA TRP A 778 -53.78 -26.52 -9.02
C TRP A 778 -53.14 -25.39 -9.81
N GLU A 779 -52.32 -24.57 -9.14
CA GLU A 779 -51.41 -23.69 -9.85
C GLU A 779 -50.45 -24.51 -10.75
N LYS A 780 -50.20 -23.99 -11.96
CA LYS A 780 -49.38 -24.68 -12.97
C LYS A 780 -47.95 -24.92 -12.48
N GLU A 781 -47.34 -23.88 -11.93
CA GLU A 781 -45.95 -23.89 -11.47
C GLU A 781 -45.86 -23.94 -9.94
N PHE A 782 -44.80 -24.56 -9.44
CA PHE A 782 -44.40 -24.41 -8.04
C PHE A 782 -43.84 -23.01 -7.81
N LYS A 783 -44.23 -22.40 -6.70
CA LYS A 783 -43.69 -21.15 -6.17
C LYS A 783 -42.40 -21.43 -5.40
N ASN A 784 -41.42 -20.55 -5.55
CA ASN A 784 -40.18 -20.59 -4.76
C ASN A 784 -40.38 -19.93 -3.39
N ALA A 785 -39.34 -19.96 -2.54
CA ALA A 785 -39.39 -19.38 -1.21
C ALA A 785 -39.90 -17.91 -1.23
N ASN A 786 -40.76 -17.56 -0.27
CA ASN A 786 -41.42 -16.26 -0.10
C ASN A 786 -42.38 -15.79 -1.21
N GLU A 787 -42.53 -16.53 -2.30
CA GLU A 787 -43.52 -16.20 -3.32
C GLU A 787 -44.95 -16.52 -2.85
N ILE A 788 -45.94 -15.77 -3.35
CA ILE A 788 -47.33 -16.03 -2.97
C ILE A 788 -47.87 -17.22 -3.77
N SER A 789 -48.34 -18.25 -3.06
CA SER A 789 -49.20 -19.30 -3.62
C SER A 789 -50.63 -19.08 -3.13
N GLY A 790 -51.60 -19.03 -4.04
CA GLY A 790 -53.00 -18.70 -3.73
C GLY A 790 -53.47 -17.35 -4.29
N THR A 791 -54.57 -16.83 -3.74
CA THR A 791 -55.16 -15.53 -4.14
C THR A 791 -55.33 -14.59 -2.96
N ARG A 792 -55.29 -13.29 -3.21
CA ARG A 792 -55.57 -12.25 -2.21
C ARG A 792 -56.77 -11.42 -2.65
N GLY A 793 -57.78 -11.30 -1.81
CA GLY A 793 -58.93 -10.41 -2.04
C GLY A 793 -59.88 -10.86 -3.15
N LYS A 794 -59.69 -12.06 -3.72
CA LYS A 794 -60.59 -12.67 -4.72
C LYS A 794 -61.65 -13.57 -4.08
N SER A 795 -61.63 -13.70 -2.76
CA SER A 795 -62.53 -14.57 -1.99
C SER A 795 -62.48 -16.06 -2.35
N LEU A 796 -61.36 -16.54 -2.93
CA LEU A 796 -61.17 -17.95 -3.26
C LEU A 796 -60.39 -18.66 -2.16
N ARG A 797 -60.91 -19.80 -1.69
CA ARG A 797 -60.25 -20.65 -0.68
C ARG A 797 -59.12 -21.49 -1.29
N LEU A 798 -58.11 -21.77 -0.48
CA LEU A 798 -57.24 -22.92 -0.68
C LEU A 798 -57.99 -24.20 -0.29
N GLU A 799 -57.82 -25.25 -1.08
CA GLU A 799 -58.42 -26.58 -0.85
C GLU A 799 -57.34 -27.66 -0.63
N GLY A 800 -56.13 -27.46 -1.16
CA GLY A 800 -55.00 -28.37 -0.97
C GLY A 800 -53.65 -27.69 -1.21
N ILE A 801 -52.57 -28.33 -0.79
CA ILE A 801 -51.19 -27.84 -0.91
C ILE A 801 -50.20 -29.00 -1.14
N GLN A 802 -49.15 -28.72 -1.90
CA GLN A 802 -47.96 -29.58 -2.07
C GLN A 802 -46.71 -28.76 -1.76
N ILE A 803 -45.78 -29.31 -0.99
CA ILE A 803 -44.53 -28.66 -0.57
C ILE A 803 -43.37 -29.64 -0.77
N ARG A 804 -42.29 -29.20 -1.40
CA ARG A 804 -41.08 -29.99 -1.65
C ARG A 804 -39.81 -29.17 -1.43
N LEU A 805 -38.68 -29.85 -1.27
CA LEU A 805 -37.35 -29.26 -1.16
C LEU A 805 -36.56 -29.55 -2.46
N THR A 806 -35.55 -28.74 -2.76
CA THR A 806 -34.67 -28.93 -3.94
C THR A 806 -33.19 -29.03 -3.54
N GLU A 807 -32.36 -29.49 -4.47
CA GLU A 807 -30.88 -29.56 -4.35
C GLU A 807 -30.40 -30.24 -3.06
N GLU A 808 -29.35 -29.70 -2.42
CA GLU A 808 -28.76 -30.22 -1.18
C GLU A 808 -29.81 -30.28 -0.05
N LEU A 809 -30.68 -29.29 0.05
CA LEU A 809 -31.72 -29.24 1.08
C LEU A 809 -32.63 -30.48 1.06
N ALA A 810 -32.94 -31.02 -0.12
CA ALA A 810 -33.73 -32.24 -0.27
C ALA A 810 -32.98 -33.53 0.11
N GLN A 811 -31.65 -33.50 0.11
CA GLN A 811 -30.80 -34.62 0.49
C GLN A 811 -30.71 -34.75 2.01
N TYR A 812 -30.68 -33.62 2.73
CA TYR A 812 -30.47 -33.58 4.18
C TYR A 812 -31.75 -33.46 5.01
N TYR A 813 -32.86 -32.98 4.43
CA TYR A 813 -34.13 -32.83 5.15
C TYR A 813 -35.32 -33.47 4.44
N ASP A 814 -36.32 -33.83 5.25
CA ASP A 814 -37.68 -34.08 4.81
C ASP A 814 -38.59 -32.90 5.25
N VAL A 815 -39.45 -32.42 4.35
CA VAL A 815 -40.49 -31.44 4.69
C VAL A 815 -41.80 -32.17 4.98
N TYR A 816 -42.26 -32.07 6.22
CA TYR A 816 -43.56 -32.59 6.65
C TYR A 816 -44.56 -31.45 6.81
N TYR A 817 -45.78 -31.68 6.34
CA TYR A 817 -46.87 -30.72 6.48
C TYR A 817 -48.22 -31.42 6.64
N ARG A 818 -49.11 -30.75 7.36
CA ARG A 818 -50.52 -31.15 7.50
C ARG A 818 -51.41 -29.93 7.51
N VAL A 819 -52.66 -30.14 7.14
CA VAL A 819 -53.66 -29.06 7.05
C VAL A 819 -54.91 -29.39 7.86
N HIS A 820 -55.56 -28.35 8.37
CA HIS A 820 -56.89 -28.44 8.97
C HIS A 820 -57.93 -28.16 7.89
N VAL A 821 -58.71 -29.17 7.53
CA VAL A 821 -59.74 -29.11 6.49
C VAL A 821 -61.10 -28.89 7.15
N GLN A 822 -61.91 -28.02 6.57
CA GLN A 822 -63.29 -27.80 6.99
C GLN A 822 -64.04 -29.13 7.17
N ASN A 823 -64.70 -29.29 8.32
CA ASN A 823 -65.50 -30.47 8.71
C ASN A 823 -64.73 -31.79 8.85
N GLU A 824 -63.47 -31.88 8.41
CA GLU A 824 -62.63 -33.09 8.56
C GLU A 824 -61.58 -32.92 9.67
N GLY A 825 -61.30 -31.69 10.10
CA GLY A 825 -60.30 -31.41 11.13
C GLY A 825 -58.87 -31.49 10.58
N TRP A 826 -57.90 -31.73 11.46
CA TRP A 826 -56.53 -31.93 11.03
C TRP A 826 -56.32 -33.29 10.36
N GLN A 827 -55.82 -33.27 9.14
CA GLN A 827 -55.40 -34.48 8.43
C GLN A 827 -54.02 -34.96 8.94
N ALA A 828 -53.65 -36.18 8.56
CA ALA A 828 -52.34 -36.76 8.83
C ALA A 828 -51.20 -35.94 8.17
N TRP A 829 -50.00 -36.05 8.71
CA TRP A 829 -48.79 -35.50 8.09
C TRP A 829 -48.52 -36.20 6.77
N VAL A 830 -48.27 -35.41 5.73
CA VAL A 830 -47.74 -35.85 4.43
C VAL A 830 -46.35 -35.25 4.24
N LYS A 831 -45.57 -35.75 3.28
CA LYS A 831 -44.22 -35.22 3.04
C LYS A 831 -43.83 -35.07 1.58
N ASN A 832 -42.81 -34.25 1.34
CA ASN A 832 -42.04 -34.21 0.08
C ASN A 832 -42.87 -34.25 -1.21
N GLY A 833 -43.83 -33.32 -1.36
CA GLY A 833 -44.62 -33.15 -2.58
C GLY A 833 -45.96 -33.88 -2.58
N GLU A 834 -46.25 -34.70 -1.58
CA GLU A 834 -47.57 -35.33 -1.39
C GLU A 834 -48.69 -34.30 -1.17
N THR A 835 -49.92 -34.64 -1.50
CA THR A 835 -51.05 -33.69 -1.36
C THR A 835 -51.58 -33.67 0.07
N ALA A 836 -51.55 -32.49 0.71
CA ALA A 836 -52.32 -32.21 1.93
C ALA A 836 -53.61 -31.45 1.57
N GLY A 837 -54.76 -31.85 2.11
CA GLY A 837 -56.06 -31.22 1.84
C GLY A 837 -56.95 -32.05 0.94
N THR A 838 -57.77 -31.38 0.13
CA THR A 838 -58.76 -32.02 -0.75
C THR A 838 -58.73 -31.44 -2.16
N THR A 839 -58.99 -32.29 -3.15
CA THR A 839 -59.22 -31.88 -4.54
C THR A 839 -60.61 -32.35 -4.96
N GLY A 840 -61.49 -31.43 -5.34
CA GLY A 840 -62.83 -31.75 -5.84
C GLY A 840 -63.92 -31.98 -4.78
N LYS A 841 -63.60 -31.93 -3.47
CA LYS A 841 -64.61 -32.00 -2.39
C LYS A 841 -65.21 -30.64 -2.00
N SER A 842 -64.67 -29.54 -2.54
CA SER A 842 -65.09 -28.18 -2.21
C SER A 842 -64.92 -27.77 -0.73
N LEU A 843 -63.96 -28.38 -0.01
CA LEU A 843 -63.68 -28.07 1.40
C LEU A 843 -62.49 -27.11 1.52
N ARG A 844 -62.61 -26.07 2.37
CA ARG A 844 -61.53 -25.10 2.62
C ARG A 844 -60.46 -25.65 3.55
N LEU A 845 -59.22 -25.21 3.34
CA LEU A 845 -58.20 -25.22 4.37
C LEU A 845 -58.47 -24.08 5.36
N GLU A 846 -58.37 -24.35 6.65
CA GLU A 846 -58.48 -23.34 7.72
C GLU A 846 -57.13 -23.04 8.38
N GLY A 847 -56.25 -24.05 8.46
CA GLY A 847 -54.92 -23.91 9.04
C GLY A 847 -53.91 -24.92 8.50
N ILE A 848 -52.61 -24.69 8.76
CA ILE A 848 -51.48 -25.50 8.29
C ILE A 848 -50.36 -25.56 9.35
N ARG A 849 -49.64 -26.67 9.38
CA ARG A 849 -48.37 -26.83 10.10
C ARG A 849 -47.31 -27.38 9.15
N ILE A 850 -46.10 -26.84 9.22
CA ILE A 850 -44.96 -27.23 8.37
C ILE A 850 -43.72 -27.37 9.26
N VAL A 851 -42.99 -28.47 9.13
CA VAL A 851 -41.71 -28.72 9.81
C VAL A 851 -40.69 -29.24 8.81
N LEU A 852 -39.42 -28.88 9.00
CA LEU A 852 -38.28 -29.55 8.38
C LEU A 852 -37.62 -30.42 9.46
N VAL A 853 -37.43 -31.69 9.16
CA VAL A 853 -36.75 -32.67 10.03
C VAL A 853 -35.62 -33.33 9.26
N GLU A 854 -34.60 -33.84 9.96
CA GLU A 854 -33.47 -34.49 9.29
C GLU A 854 -33.97 -35.66 8.43
N LYS A 855 -33.24 -35.95 7.35
CA LYS A 855 -33.66 -36.94 6.36
C LYS A 855 -33.95 -38.29 7.03
N GLY A 856 -35.18 -38.76 6.91
CA GLY A 856 -35.63 -40.05 7.47
C GLY A 856 -36.21 -39.98 8.88
N GLU A 857 -36.19 -38.82 9.54
CA GLU A 857 -36.86 -38.63 10.84
C GLU A 857 -38.39 -38.51 10.70
N GLN A 858 -39.08 -38.72 11.82
CA GLN A 858 -40.55 -38.61 11.89
C GLN A 858 -40.98 -37.20 12.28
N PRO A 859 -42.16 -36.72 11.82
CA PRO A 859 -42.68 -35.43 12.23
C PRO A 859 -43.10 -35.44 13.71
N PRO A 860 -43.25 -34.26 14.35
CA PRO A 860 -43.76 -34.16 15.73
C PRO A 860 -45.13 -34.84 15.89
N VAL A 861 -45.29 -35.53 17.02
CA VAL A 861 -46.53 -36.24 17.42
C VAL A 861 -47.66 -35.26 17.71
#